data_AF-A0A086T426-F1
#
_entry.id   AF-A0A086T426-F1
#
_cell.length_a   1.000
_cell.length_b   1.000
_cell.length_c   1.000
_cell.angle_alpha   90.00
_cell.angle_beta   90.00
_cell.angle_gamma   90.00
#
_symmetry.space_group_name_H-M   'P 1'
#
loop_
_entity.id
_entity.type
_entity.pdbx_description
1 polymer ?
#
loop_
_entity_poly.entity_id
_entity_poly.type
_entity_poly.pdbx_seq_one_letter_code
_entity_poly.pdbx_strand_id
1 'polypeptide(L)'
;MAPSADSGCISMRDAEPSFTETPGLVRIPPSRLDPRTDEEIISTLLQFQPVTTEKNLWTFWDTGFWGMRPYVRRNIIGWVRRLGPDWTVRVLDHVEGSPNNVDAYLDTARDLPDAFNTRSMTGDYAGVHSADMVRLPLLYHHGGIWMDAGTTLFRHADDICWKAIEDPNTPYEIAGFAPGTEPGNDVILNGFIAARKGNPFISRWHSVFREMWKDRTHCIGLQDHPLLRQVKKVEVPRDMQIKFGIDNSLMNDYVAHVLAFKRIRMLHDPSDGFDGREYWTRHAYVLPVQETFLAQILCEFDGQRQYDLLSLPRETVAPDARDPAAENLVRSLLSNASTMKLSHGLKNNKLIHLAKLWDLPENADADIVPAAMSDSKYLLNRDSRESARLIAQHDWLKKLVGCNVHPSIPTDTRPDLRVADVATGTAIWLLDLAQTLGPEAQLHGFDISGEQFPAAENRPANVSLHEHNVLEPFPDEYHGFFDVVAVRLITAGLRPGDWDTAVKNISVLLSALQVFNSKPGAPNAATRQAVEYFLGAYRKTLYPGPLQVPDLCQKHGLEEVAMEVFPSDHYPDFQKVRSQGKDFLSGACTAMMAYIVGDGDVTEEHVKDVVKKSMEELDGGLYLRSEMQFVVRKKPVETN
;
A
#
# COMPACT_ATOMS: atom_id res chain seq x y z
N MET A 1 -2.42 -32.58 -44.28
CA MET A 1 -3.03 -31.26 -44.05
C MET A 1 -3.55 -31.27 -42.63
N ALA A 2 -2.83 -30.63 -41.72
CA ALA A 2 -3.23 -30.42 -40.34
C ALA A 2 -3.18 -28.89 -40.11
N PRO A 3 -4.22 -28.26 -39.55
CA PRO A 3 -4.21 -26.83 -39.31
C PRO A 3 -3.41 -26.50 -38.05
N SER A 4 -2.57 -25.46 -38.16
CA SER A 4 -1.77 -24.86 -37.11
C SER A 4 -2.65 -24.20 -36.06
N ALA A 5 -2.45 -24.56 -34.79
CA ALA A 5 -2.98 -23.84 -33.65
C ALA A 5 -2.05 -22.67 -33.33
N ASP A 6 -2.35 -21.50 -33.89
CA ASP A 6 -1.88 -20.22 -33.35
C ASP A 6 -2.80 -19.87 -32.18
N SER A 7 -2.41 -20.27 -30.96
CA SER A 7 -3.00 -19.74 -29.73
C SER A 7 -2.33 -18.40 -29.47
N GLY A 8 -2.95 -17.32 -29.95
CA GLY A 8 -2.53 -15.95 -29.71
C GLY A 8 -2.55 -15.63 -28.21
N CYS A 9 -1.38 -15.73 -27.58
CA CYS A 9 -1.12 -15.13 -26.29
C CYS A 9 -1.00 -13.62 -26.52
N ILE A 10 -2.12 -12.88 -26.42
CA ILE A 10 -2.06 -11.42 -26.38
C ILE A 10 -1.45 -11.06 -25.02
N SER A 11 -0.19 -10.67 -25.04
CA SER A 11 0.47 -9.98 -23.95
C SER A 11 -0.39 -8.77 -23.55
N MET A 12 -0.91 -8.74 -22.33
CA MET A 12 -1.71 -7.60 -21.82
C MET A 12 -0.93 -6.27 -21.77
N ARG A 13 0.35 -6.22 -22.19
CA ARG A 13 1.07 -4.97 -22.46
C ARG A 13 0.64 -4.26 -23.75
N ASP A 14 -0.22 -4.87 -24.57
CA ASP A 14 -0.61 -4.33 -25.90
C ASP A 14 -1.98 -3.63 -25.94
N ALA A 15 -2.72 -3.55 -24.83
CA ALA A 15 -3.97 -2.77 -24.79
C ALA A 15 -3.64 -1.27 -24.74
N GLU A 16 -3.81 -0.57 -25.87
CA GLU A 16 -3.52 0.87 -25.92
C GLU A 16 -4.34 1.65 -24.89
N PRO A 17 -3.73 2.52 -24.07
CA PRO A 17 -4.46 3.38 -23.15
C PRO A 17 -5.44 4.25 -23.92
N SER A 18 -6.74 4.20 -23.56
CA SER A 18 -7.79 5.02 -24.17
C SER A 18 -7.70 6.48 -23.72
N PHE A 19 -6.65 7.20 -24.10
CA PHE A 19 -6.56 8.64 -23.93
C PHE A 19 -6.63 9.32 -25.29
N THR A 20 -7.60 10.21 -25.45
CA THR A 20 -7.63 11.13 -26.59
C THR A 20 -6.49 12.14 -26.43
N GLU A 21 -5.60 12.21 -27.41
CA GLU A 21 -4.56 13.25 -27.44
C GLU A 21 -5.18 14.64 -27.45
N THR A 22 -4.52 15.57 -26.76
CA THR A 22 -4.85 17.00 -26.74
C THR A 22 -3.56 17.80 -26.88
N PRO A 23 -3.61 19.12 -27.15
CA PRO A 23 -2.39 19.94 -27.17
C PRO A 23 -1.56 19.87 -25.87
N GLY A 24 -2.20 19.58 -24.73
CA GLY A 24 -1.52 19.41 -23.43
C GLY A 24 -1.20 17.96 -23.05
N LEU A 25 -1.69 16.96 -23.81
CA LEU A 25 -1.50 15.54 -23.54
C LEU A 25 -1.18 14.82 -24.84
N VAL A 26 0.08 14.52 -25.05
CA VAL A 26 0.58 13.85 -26.25
C VAL A 26 1.15 12.48 -25.91
N ARG A 27 0.97 11.50 -26.80
CA ARG A 27 1.52 10.17 -26.60
C ARG A 27 3.04 10.21 -26.71
N ILE A 28 3.72 9.48 -25.84
CA ILE A 28 5.15 9.24 -25.97
C ILE A 28 5.35 8.31 -27.18
N PRO A 29 6.19 8.69 -28.18
CA PRO A 29 6.47 7.83 -29.32
C PRO A 29 7.05 6.49 -28.85
N PRO A 30 6.71 5.35 -29.49
CA PRO A 30 7.27 4.04 -29.14
C PRO A 30 8.80 4.02 -29.10
N SER A 31 9.47 4.81 -29.95
CA SER A 31 10.93 4.94 -29.98
C SER A 31 11.54 5.60 -28.74
N ARG A 32 10.72 6.22 -27.88
CA ARG A 32 11.13 6.85 -26.61
C ARG A 32 10.68 6.04 -25.39
N LEU A 33 10.03 4.89 -25.58
CA LEU A 33 9.67 4.00 -24.49
C LEU A 33 10.88 3.17 -24.07
N ASP A 34 11.01 2.94 -22.77
CA ASP A 34 12.03 2.04 -22.22
C ASP A 34 11.46 0.61 -22.19
N PRO A 35 12.01 -0.33 -22.98
CA PRO A 35 11.49 -1.69 -23.08
C PRO A 35 11.88 -2.58 -21.90
N ARG A 36 12.79 -2.12 -21.03
CA ARG A 36 13.30 -2.91 -19.92
C ARG A 36 12.22 -3.26 -18.89
N THR A 37 12.35 -4.44 -18.28
CA THR A 37 11.52 -4.82 -17.15
C THR A 37 11.85 -3.98 -15.90
N ASP A 38 10.96 -3.99 -14.91
CA ASP A 38 11.22 -3.32 -13.63
C ASP A 38 12.49 -3.88 -12.98
N GLU A 39 12.74 -5.20 -13.06
CA GLU A 39 13.93 -5.87 -12.51
C GLU A 39 15.21 -5.42 -13.20
N GLU A 40 15.21 -5.24 -14.53
CA GLU A 40 16.37 -4.74 -15.28
C GLU A 40 16.68 -3.27 -14.93
N ILE A 41 15.65 -2.44 -14.77
CA ILE A 41 15.78 -1.06 -14.30
C ILE A 41 16.34 -1.03 -12.87
N ILE A 42 15.76 -1.83 -11.96
CA ILE A 42 16.22 -1.93 -10.57
C ILE A 42 17.67 -2.41 -10.52
N SER A 43 18.04 -3.43 -11.28
CA SER A 43 19.42 -3.93 -11.36
C SER A 43 20.39 -2.81 -11.75
N THR A 44 20.00 -1.97 -12.71
CA THR A 44 20.78 -0.81 -13.15
C THR A 44 20.89 0.26 -12.05
N LEU A 45 19.80 0.52 -11.33
CA LEU A 45 19.75 1.50 -10.22
C LEU A 45 20.60 1.08 -9.02
N LEU A 46 20.78 -0.22 -8.78
CA LEU A 46 21.55 -0.77 -7.65
C LEU A 46 23.06 -0.84 -7.92
N GLN A 47 23.50 -0.55 -9.15
CA GLN A 47 24.91 -0.52 -9.52
C GLN A 47 25.48 0.89 -9.42
N PHE A 48 26.75 0.98 -9.01
CA PHE A 48 27.50 2.22 -9.13
C PHE A 48 27.64 2.60 -10.61
N GLN A 49 27.41 3.87 -10.92
CA GLN A 49 27.65 4.41 -12.25
C GLN A 49 28.50 5.67 -12.15
N PRO A 50 29.59 5.81 -12.93
CA PRO A 50 30.36 7.04 -12.93
C PRO A 50 29.52 8.23 -13.40
N VAL A 51 29.81 9.42 -12.87
CA VAL A 51 29.17 10.67 -13.31
C VAL A 51 29.97 11.23 -14.49
N THR A 52 29.37 11.22 -15.67
CA THR A 52 30.03 11.64 -16.93
C THR A 52 29.42 12.91 -17.54
N THR A 53 28.21 13.29 -17.14
CA THR A 53 27.48 14.47 -17.61
C THR A 53 26.83 15.19 -16.43
N GLU A 54 26.27 16.38 -16.66
CA GLU A 54 25.43 17.08 -15.66
C GLU A 54 23.96 16.58 -15.63
N LYS A 55 23.53 15.74 -16.58
CA LYS A 55 22.15 15.20 -16.65
C LYS A 55 21.92 14.05 -15.68
N ASN A 56 21.93 14.39 -14.40
CA ASN A 56 21.70 13.45 -13.30
C ASN A 56 20.42 13.80 -12.55
N LEU A 57 19.59 12.80 -12.23
CA LEU A 57 18.48 12.96 -11.30
C LEU A 57 18.84 12.24 -9.99
N TRP A 58 19.06 13.00 -8.93
CA TRP A 58 19.51 12.55 -7.62
C TRP A 58 18.33 12.41 -6.65
N THR A 59 18.33 11.32 -5.89
CA THR A 59 17.51 11.16 -4.67
C THR A 59 18.32 10.43 -3.60
N PHE A 60 17.87 10.50 -2.36
CA PHE A 60 18.50 9.82 -1.22
C PHE A 60 17.45 9.09 -0.39
N TRP A 61 17.79 7.87 0.03
CA TRP A 61 17.04 7.12 1.03
C TRP A 61 18.05 6.39 1.92
N ASP A 62 18.14 6.81 3.19
CA ASP A 62 19.18 6.38 4.13
C ASP A 62 19.31 4.85 4.26
N THR A 63 18.18 4.16 4.21
CA THR A 63 18.06 2.69 4.30
C THR A 63 18.14 1.95 2.95
N GLY A 64 18.44 2.66 1.85
CA GLY A 64 18.59 2.08 0.53
C GLY A 64 17.29 1.86 -0.23
N PHE A 65 17.41 1.47 -1.51
CA PHE A 65 16.28 1.29 -2.43
C PHE A 65 15.21 0.33 -1.89
N TRP A 66 15.61 -0.77 -1.24
CA TRP A 66 14.68 -1.76 -0.67
C TRP A 66 14.02 -1.30 0.64
N GLY A 67 14.55 -0.26 1.29
CA GLY A 67 13.91 0.37 2.44
C GLY A 67 12.75 1.31 2.06
N MET A 68 12.63 1.66 0.78
CA MET A 68 11.54 2.48 0.25
C MET A 68 10.22 1.72 0.26
N ARG A 69 9.12 2.46 0.43
CA ARG A 69 7.77 1.91 0.23
C ARG A 69 7.57 1.48 -1.23
N PRO A 70 6.70 0.50 -1.52
CA PRO A 70 6.51 0.00 -2.89
C PRO A 70 6.16 1.08 -3.92
N TYR A 71 5.21 1.97 -3.62
CA TYR A 71 4.85 3.09 -4.51
C TYR A 71 6.02 4.06 -4.76
N VAL A 72 6.91 4.24 -3.77
CA VAL A 72 8.11 5.06 -3.92
C VAL A 72 9.09 4.42 -4.90
N ARG A 73 9.29 3.09 -4.83
CA ARG A 73 10.11 2.35 -5.82
C ARG A 73 9.53 2.49 -7.22
N ARG A 74 8.21 2.40 -7.36
CA ARG A 74 7.49 2.62 -8.64
C ARG A 74 7.66 4.03 -9.17
N ASN A 75 7.67 5.06 -8.31
CA ASN A 75 8.02 6.42 -8.72
C ASN A 75 9.43 6.46 -9.36
N ILE A 76 10.45 5.90 -8.70
CA ILE A 76 11.83 5.90 -9.22
C ILE A 76 11.92 5.19 -10.58
N ILE A 77 11.27 4.03 -10.72
CA ILE A 77 11.21 3.31 -11.99
C ILE A 77 10.54 4.17 -13.06
N GLY A 78 9.44 4.85 -12.70
CA GLY A 78 8.77 5.82 -13.55
C GLY A 78 9.68 6.98 -14.00
N TRP A 79 10.60 7.44 -13.15
CA TRP A 79 11.57 8.47 -13.52
C TRP A 79 12.54 7.99 -14.59
N VAL A 80 13.06 6.77 -14.45
CA VAL A 80 13.96 6.15 -15.45
C VAL A 80 13.27 6.08 -16.80
N ARG A 81 12.03 5.57 -16.83
CA ARG A 81 11.22 5.48 -18.05
C ARG A 81 10.92 6.85 -18.65
N ARG A 82 10.61 7.84 -17.81
CA ARG A 82 10.22 9.18 -18.26
C ARG A 82 11.38 9.96 -18.86
N LEU A 83 12.57 9.81 -18.30
CA LEU A 83 13.76 10.55 -18.74
C LEU A 83 14.56 9.82 -19.83
N GLY A 84 14.42 8.50 -19.91
CA GLY A 84 15.14 7.70 -20.90
C GLY A 84 16.67 7.72 -20.70
N PRO A 85 17.44 7.29 -21.70
CA PRO A 85 18.89 7.07 -21.57
C PRO A 85 19.72 8.36 -21.48
N ASP A 86 19.15 9.52 -21.82
CA ASP A 86 19.85 10.81 -21.80
C ASP A 86 20.12 11.33 -20.38
N TRP A 87 19.44 10.74 -19.38
CA TRP A 87 19.57 11.09 -17.97
C TRP A 87 19.92 9.86 -17.14
N THR A 88 20.75 10.06 -16.12
CA THR A 88 21.02 9.00 -15.12
C THR A 88 20.25 9.27 -13.84
N VAL A 89 19.32 8.37 -13.50
CA VAL A 89 18.64 8.37 -12.19
C VAL A 89 19.51 7.68 -11.16
N ARG A 90 19.72 8.33 -10.01
CA ARG A 90 20.67 7.89 -8.98
C ARG A 90 19.99 7.87 -7.62
N VAL A 91 19.90 6.68 -7.04
CA VAL A 91 19.32 6.47 -5.70
C VAL A 91 20.46 6.25 -4.73
N LEU A 92 20.81 7.30 -3.98
CA LEU A 92 21.87 7.23 -3.00
C LEU A 92 21.33 6.75 -1.65
N ASP A 93 22.22 6.17 -0.87
CA ASP A 93 21.88 5.64 0.44
C ASP A 93 23.00 5.85 1.46
N HIS A 94 22.75 5.46 2.70
CA HIS A 94 23.76 5.43 3.75
C HIS A 94 23.97 4.00 4.25
N VAL A 95 23.82 3.00 3.38
CA VAL A 95 23.98 1.58 3.71
C VAL A 95 25.45 1.21 3.57
N GLU A 96 26.00 0.54 4.59
CA GLU A 96 27.41 0.11 4.58
C GLU A 96 27.66 -0.89 3.45
N GLY A 97 28.72 -0.67 2.67
CA GLY A 97 29.07 -1.52 1.53
C GLY A 97 28.17 -1.35 0.30
N SER A 98 27.17 -0.48 0.33
CA SER A 98 26.35 -0.19 -0.85
C SER A 98 27.21 0.48 -1.95
N PRO A 99 27.11 0.03 -3.21
CA PRO A 99 27.72 0.73 -4.36
C PRO A 99 27.23 2.16 -4.54
N ASN A 100 26.03 2.47 -4.00
CA ASN A 100 25.40 3.79 -4.09
C ASN A 100 25.39 4.52 -2.74
N ASN A 101 26.24 4.11 -1.80
CA ASN A 101 26.47 4.90 -0.61
C ASN A 101 26.91 6.33 -0.99
N VAL A 102 26.49 7.34 -0.22
CA VAL A 102 26.86 8.75 -0.45
C VAL A 102 28.37 8.96 -0.64
N ASP A 103 29.21 8.19 0.07
CA ASP A 103 30.68 8.23 -0.03
C ASP A 103 31.21 7.94 -1.44
N ALA A 104 30.43 7.26 -2.29
CA ALA A 104 30.84 6.97 -3.68
C ALA A 104 30.77 8.22 -4.58
N TYR A 105 30.02 9.26 -4.18
CA TYR A 105 29.76 10.44 -5.00
C TYR A 105 30.22 11.74 -4.34
N LEU A 106 30.44 11.76 -3.02
CA LEU A 106 30.86 12.93 -2.24
C LEU A 106 32.10 12.63 -1.41
N ASP A 107 32.89 13.67 -1.15
CA ASP A 107 33.94 13.63 -0.12
C ASP A 107 33.27 13.97 1.20
N THR A 108 32.73 12.97 1.89
CA THR A 108 31.83 13.18 3.03
C THR A 108 32.50 13.84 4.24
N ALA A 109 33.81 13.64 4.42
CA ALA A 109 34.59 14.35 5.43
C ALA A 109 34.65 15.86 5.17
N ARG A 110 34.66 16.28 3.91
CA ARG A 110 34.64 17.70 3.53
C ARG A 110 33.22 18.24 3.41
N ASP A 111 32.35 17.48 2.79
CA ASP A 111 31.07 17.96 2.29
C ASP A 111 29.95 17.85 3.35
N LEU A 112 30.02 16.90 4.29
CA LEU A 112 28.92 16.62 5.22
C LEU A 112 29.33 16.83 6.69
N PRO A 113 28.39 17.21 7.59
CA PRO A 113 28.70 17.40 9.00
C PRO A 113 28.94 16.07 9.73
N ASP A 114 29.69 16.10 10.83
CA ASP A 114 30.01 14.93 11.66
C ASP A 114 28.77 14.13 12.06
N ALA A 115 27.66 14.81 12.36
CA ALA A 115 26.42 14.14 12.73
C ALA A 115 25.85 13.26 11.63
N PHE A 116 25.99 13.67 10.36
CA PHE A 116 25.64 12.82 9.23
C PHE A 116 26.62 11.65 9.15
N ASN A 117 27.92 11.92 9.07
CA ASN A 117 28.97 10.92 8.85
C ASN A 117 28.99 9.82 9.92
N THR A 118 28.73 10.19 11.17
CA THR A 118 28.70 9.26 12.31
C THR A 118 27.31 8.64 12.55
N ARG A 119 26.32 8.95 11.71
CA ARG A 119 24.92 8.52 11.86
C ARG A 119 24.33 8.84 13.24
N SER A 120 24.71 9.98 13.80
CA SER A 120 24.29 10.42 15.13
C SER A 120 23.14 11.43 15.09
N MET A 121 22.61 11.77 13.90
CA MET A 121 21.37 12.56 13.79
C MET A 121 20.20 11.83 14.47
N THR A 122 19.44 12.57 15.28
CA THR A 122 18.35 12.05 16.12
C THR A 122 17.05 12.80 15.88
N GLY A 123 15.95 12.22 16.38
CA GLY A 123 14.62 12.79 16.31
C GLY A 123 13.84 12.37 15.07
N ASP A 124 12.58 12.76 15.06
CA ASP A 124 11.59 12.31 14.09
C ASP A 124 11.88 12.68 12.63
N TYR A 125 12.70 13.70 12.42
CA TYR A 125 13.01 14.28 11.12
C TYR A 125 14.48 14.05 10.70
N ALA A 126 15.20 13.15 11.38
CA ALA A 126 16.59 12.84 11.07
C ALA A 126 16.77 12.49 9.58
N GLY A 127 15.97 11.55 9.04
CA GLY A 127 16.06 11.16 7.63
C GLY A 127 15.78 12.29 6.64
N VAL A 128 14.83 13.18 6.94
CA VAL A 128 14.53 14.35 6.09
C VAL A 128 15.73 15.29 6.04
N HIS A 129 16.34 15.57 7.19
CA HIS A 129 17.51 16.43 7.23
C HIS A 129 18.79 15.75 6.72
N SER A 130 18.91 14.43 6.80
CA SER A 130 19.96 13.69 6.11
C SER A 130 19.85 13.91 4.60
N ALA A 131 18.64 13.86 4.04
CA ALA A 131 18.41 14.18 2.62
C ALA A 131 18.72 15.66 2.31
N ASP A 132 18.38 16.59 3.22
CA ASP A 132 18.74 18.02 3.10
C ASP A 132 20.27 18.22 3.01
N MET A 133 21.07 17.43 3.73
CA MET A 133 22.53 17.53 3.71
C MET A 133 23.18 17.07 2.42
N VAL A 134 22.61 16.03 1.82
CA VAL A 134 23.21 15.34 0.68
C VAL A 134 22.91 16.08 -0.64
N ARG A 135 21.75 16.75 -0.74
CA ARG A 135 21.28 17.27 -2.04
C ARG A 135 22.15 18.36 -2.65
N LEU A 136 22.50 19.38 -1.87
CA LEU A 136 23.23 20.54 -2.38
C LEU A 136 24.67 20.21 -2.79
N PRO A 137 25.46 19.41 -2.05
CA PRO A 137 26.80 19.06 -2.49
C PRO A 137 26.78 18.19 -3.75
N LEU A 138 25.79 17.30 -3.94
CA LEU A 138 25.65 16.57 -5.20
C LEU A 138 25.43 17.51 -6.38
N LEU A 139 24.48 18.44 -6.25
CA LEU A 139 24.21 19.45 -7.27
C LEU A 139 25.43 20.33 -7.54
N TYR A 140 26.16 20.72 -6.50
CA TYR A 140 27.37 21.53 -6.66
C TYR A 140 28.48 20.78 -7.41
N HIS A 141 28.79 19.54 -7.04
CA HIS A 141 29.92 18.80 -7.62
C HIS A 141 29.61 18.21 -9.00
N HIS A 142 28.33 17.89 -9.25
CA HIS A 142 27.93 17.08 -10.40
C HIS A 142 26.85 17.71 -11.28
N GLY A 143 26.18 18.75 -10.83
CA GLY A 143 25.00 19.32 -11.50
C GLY A 143 23.82 18.36 -11.52
N GLY A 144 22.76 18.79 -12.20
CA GLY A 144 21.56 17.99 -12.42
C GLY A 144 20.38 18.46 -11.59
N ILE A 145 19.53 17.51 -11.21
CA ILE A 145 18.28 17.75 -10.50
C ILE A 145 18.27 16.89 -9.25
N TRP A 146 17.99 17.50 -8.10
CA TRP A 146 17.53 16.79 -6.92
C TRP A 146 16.01 16.64 -6.99
N MET A 147 15.51 15.46 -6.68
CA MET A 147 14.07 15.23 -6.51
C MET A 147 13.82 14.25 -5.36
N ASP A 148 12.91 14.60 -4.46
CA ASP A 148 12.57 13.71 -3.35
C ASP A 148 11.89 12.43 -3.87
N ALA A 149 12.27 11.26 -3.34
CA ALA A 149 11.77 9.94 -3.75
C ALA A 149 10.23 9.82 -3.81
N GLY A 150 9.51 10.49 -2.91
CA GLY A 150 8.04 10.55 -2.89
C GLY A 150 7.43 11.48 -3.96
N THR A 151 8.04 11.64 -5.12
CA THR A 151 7.57 12.55 -6.18
C THR A 151 7.31 11.78 -7.45
N THR A 152 6.10 11.86 -8.00
CA THR A 152 5.82 11.28 -9.34
C THR A 152 6.25 12.28 -10.42
N LEU A 153 6.86 11.80 -11.51
CA LEU A 153 7.34 12.63 -12.62
C LEU A 153 6.47 12.43 -13.86
N PHE A 154 5.76 13.48 -14.28
CA PHE A 154 4.88 13.44 -15.46
C PHE A 154 5.55 13.95 -16.73
N ARG A 155 6.34 15.02 -16.61
CA ARG A 155 7.05 15.66 -17.74
C ARG A 155 8.53 15.30 -17.77
N HIS A 156 9.13 15.40 -18.95
CA HIS A 156 10.57 15.19 -19.10
C HIS A 156 11.35 16.36 -18.48
N ALA A 157 12.45 16.10 -17.76
CA ALA A 157 13.23 17.13 -17.06
C ALA A 157 13.71 18.28 -17.95
N ASP A 158 14.17 17.95 -19.17
CA ASP A 158 14.49 18.92 -20.24
C ASP A 158 13.39 19.95 -20.47
N ASP A 159 12.13 19.53 -20.49
CA ASP A 159 10.98 20.40 -20.77
C ASP A 159 10.44 21.08 -19.51
N ILE A 160 10.77 20.57 -18.32
CA ILE A 160 10.44 21.20 -17.04
C ILE A 160 11.34 22.43 -16.84
N CYS A 161 12.66 22.24 -16.93
CA CYS A 161 13.61 23.35 -16.74
C CYS A 161 14.99 23.13 -17.35
N TRP A 162 15.40 21.88 -17.62
CA TRP A 162 16.82 21.63 -17.88
C TRP A 162 17.33 22.29 -19.17
N LYS A 163 16.54 22.33 -20.25
CA LYS A 163 16.88 23.08 -21.47
C LYS A 163 17.15 24.57 -21.19
N ALA A 164 16.37 25.15 -20.28
CA ALA A 164 16.50 26.56 -19.94
C ALA A 164 17.72 26.85 -19.06
N ILE A 165 18.26 25.88 -18.31
CA ILE A 165 19.46 26.11 -17.48
C ILE A 165 20.75 25.59 -18.15
N GLU A 166 20.64 24.65 -19.09
CA GLU A 166 21.80 24.16 -19.83
C GLU A 166 22.21 25.09 -20.99
N ASP A 167 21.26 25.86 -21.54
CA ASP A 167 21.48 26.79 -22.65
C ASP A 167 22.34 28.00 -22.21
N PRO A 168 23.57 28.17 -22.74
CA PRO A 168 24.45 29.27 -22.39
C PRO A 168 23.94 30.66 -22.86
N ASN A 169 22.90 30.70 -23.70
CA ASN A 169 22.29 31.96 -24.15
C ASN A 169 21.20 32.46 -23.19
N THR A 170 20.82 31.65 -22.21
CA THR A 170 19.93 32.06 -21.13
C THR A 170 20.76 32.48 -19.92
N PRO A 171 20.22 33.33 -19.04
CA PRO A 171 20.90 33.68 -17.80
C PRO A 171 20.72 32.61 -16.70
N TYR A 172 19.94 31.54 -16.93
CA TYR A 172 19.48 30.68 -15.85
C TYR A 172 20.52 29.64 -15.44
N GLU A 173 20.71 29.46 -14.13
CA GLU A 173 21.69 28.51 -13.57
C GLU A 173 21.11 27.62 -12.47
N ILE A 174 19.92 27.97 -11.96
CA ILE A 174 19.19 27.26 -10.91
C ILE A 174 17.70 27.29 -11.22
N ALA A 175 16.98 26.21 -10.93
CA ALA A 175 15.54 26.13 -11.10
C ALA A 175 14.85 25.37 -9.98
N GLY A 176 13.56 25.65 -9.79
CA GLY A 176 12.71 24.90 -8.87
C GLY A 176 11.32 25.50 -8.73
N PHE A 177 10.42 24.75 -8.07
CA PHE A 177 9.05 25.21 -7.80
C PHE A 177 9.04 26.18 -6.63
N ALA A 178 8.51 27.39 -6.82
CA ALA A 178 8.36 28.38 -5.76
C ALA A 178 6.88 28.71 -5.51
N PRO A 179 6.45 28.88 -4.24
CA PRO A 179 5.06 29.21 -3.91
C PRO A 179 4.57 30.56 -4.46
N GLY A 180 5.45 31.53 -4.69
CA GLY A 180 5.04 32.86 -5.15
C GLY A 180 4.27 33.68 -4.10
N THR A 181 4.19 33.20 -2.85
CA THR A 181 3.28 33.74 -1.83
C THR A 181 3.82 35.00 -1.14
N GLU A 182 5.12 35.27 -1.24
CA GLU A 182 5.76 36.44 -0.65
C GLU A 182 6.62 37.14 -1.72
N PRO A 183 6.10 38.18 -2.41
CA PRO A 183 6.86 38.91 -3.41
C PRO A 183 8.21 39.39 -2.87
N GLY A 184 9.30 39.00 -3.54
CA GLY A 184 10.65 39.34 -3.11
C GLY A 184 11.22 38.47 -1.98
N ASN A 185 10.50 37.44 -1.52
CA ASN A 185 10.96 36.41 -0.58
C ASN A 185 10.69 34.98 -1.09
N ASP A 186 10.48 34.83 -2.40
CA ASP A 186 10.31 33.52 -3.05
C ASP A 186 11.47 32.58 -2.76
N VAL A 187 11.12 31.33 -2.49
CA VAL A 187 12.05 30.24 -2.21
C VAL A 187 11.60 29.04 -3.02
N ILE A 188 12.55 28.33 -3.63
CA ILE A 188 12.25 27.05 -4.24
C ILE A 188 12.08 26.01 -3.13
N LEU A 189 11.13 25.10 -3.33
CA LEU A 189 10.87 24.02 -2.40
C LEU A 189 11.97 22.96 -2.47
N ASN A 190 12.27 22.34 -1.34
CA ASN A 190 13.30 21.30 -1.22
C ASN A 190 13.08 20.10 -2.15
N GLY A 191 11.82 19.80 -2.48
CA GLY A 191 11.45 18.57 -3.19
C GLY A 191 11.88 18.52 -4.65
N PHE A 192 12.28 19.64 -5.26
CA PHE A 192 12.82 19.71 -6.62
C PHE A 192 13.77 20.90 -6.75
N ILE A 193 15.06 20.64 -6.99
CA ILE A 193 16.09 21.67 -7.16
C ILE A 193 16.96 21.27 -8.35
N ALA A 194 16.98 22.08 -9.41
CA ALA A 194 17.88 21.90 -10.53
C ALA A 194 19.00 22.94 -10.47
N ALA A 195 20.24 22.54 -10.74
CA ALA A 195 21.35 23.49 -10.82
C ALA A 195 22.47 22.99 -11.73
N ARG A 196 23.21 23.95 -12.29
CA ARG A 196 24.48 23.68 -12.98
C ARG A 196 25.57 23.29 -11.98
N LYS A 197 26.50 22.44 -12.44
CA LYS A 197 27.71 22.12 -11.67
C LYS A 197 28.47 23.40 -11.33
N GLY A 198 28.98 23.49 -10.10
CA GLY A 198 29.76 24.62 -9.61
C GLY A 198 28.94 25.86 -9.23
N ASN A 199 27.61 25.76 -9.19
CA ASN A 199 26.74 26.89 -8.92
C ASN A 199 27.08 27.60 -7.57
N PRO A 200 27.37 28.92 -7.59
CA PRO A 200 27.84 29.65 -6.41
C PRO A 200 26.75 29.91 -5.36
N PHE A 201 25.48 29.85 -5.75
CA PHE A 201 24.36 29.95 -4.82
C PHE A 201 24.18 28.63 -4.06
N ILE A 202 24.25 27.49 -4.76
CA ILE A 202 24.15 26.15 -4.14
C ILE A 202 25.26 25.91 -3.12
N SER A 203 26.51 26.28 -3.44
CA SER A 203 27.65 26.07 -2.51
C SER A 203 27.50 26.88 -1.22
N ARG A 204 27.01 28.13 -1.31
CA ARG A 204 26.75 28.99 -0.16
C ARG A 204 25.58 28.51 0.66
N TRP A 205 24.51 28.08 0.00
CA TRP A 205 23.35 27.51 0.66
C TRP A 205 23.76 26.29 1.49
N HIS A 206 24.57 25.40 0.90
CA HIS A 206 25.11 24.24 1.60
C HIS A 206 26.00 24.65 2.77
N SER A 207 26.90 25.62 2.57
CA SER A 207 27.82 26.10 3.62
C SER A 207 27.08 26.65 4.84
N VAL A 208 26.01 27.44 4.63
CA VAL A 208 25.18 27.96 5.73
C VAL A 208 24.47 26.81 6.45
N PHE A 209 23.87 25.88 5.72
CA PHE A 209 23.12 24.79 6.34
C PHE A 209 24.04 23.79 7.08
N ARG A 210 25.23 23.49 6.53
CA ARG A 210 26.26 22.68 7.19
C ARG A 210 26.74 23.34 8.48
N GLU A 211 26.99 24.66 8.47
CA GLU A 211 27.37 25.39 9.68
C GLU A 211 26.26 25.39 10.73
N MET A 212 25.00 25.49 10.33
CA MET A 212 23.86 25.41 11.26
C MET A 212 23.81 24.07 12.01
N TRP A 213 24.32 23.00 11.42
CA TRP A 213 24.37 21.65 12.00
C TRP A 213 25.69 21.33 12.71
N LYS A 214 26.64 22.25 12.72
CA LYS A 214 27.92 22.08 13.42
C LYS A 214 27.67 21.83 14.91
N ASP A 215 28.37 20.85 15.47
CA ASP A 215 28.29 20.42 16.86
C ASP A 215 26.86 20.06 17.33
N ARG A 216 26.00 19.60 16.41
CA ARG A 216 24.60 19.24 16.69
C ARG A 216 24.22 17.88 16.15
N THR A 217 23.35 17.20 16.86
CA THR A 217 22.77 15.90 16.49
C THR A 217 21.24 15.93 16.36
N HIS A 218 20.61 17.09 16.55
CA HIS A 218 19.15 17.23 16.55
C HIS A 218 18.72 18.52 15.85
N CYS A 219 17.58 18.51 15.15
CA CYS A 219 17.08 19.65 14.36
C CYS A 219 16.45 20.78 15.19
N ILE A 220 15.94 20.47 16.38
CA ILE A 220 15.31 21.45 17.27
C ILE A 220 16.29 22.59 17.61
N GLY A 221 15.83 23.82 17.43
CA GLY A 221 16.60 25.04 17.63
C GLY A 221 17.52 25.42 16.46
N LEU A 222 17.45 24.72 15.31
CA LEU A 222 18.13 25.16 14.08
C LEU A 222 17.66 26.55 13.66
N GLN A 223 16.38 26.86 13.83
CA GLN A 223 15.83 28.17 13.52
C GLN A 223 16.51 29.30 14.34
N ASP A 224 16.98 29.00 15.55
CA ASP A 224 17.60 29.98 16.45
C ASP A 224 19.09 30.20 16.17
N HIS A 225 19.64 29.51 15.17
CA HIS A 225 21.05 29.64 14.82
C HIS A 225 21.41 31.11 14.48
N PRO A 226 22.55 31.65 14.96
CA PRO A 226 22.92 33.06 14.76
C PRO A 226 22.92 33.52 13.29
N LEU A 227 23.24 32.63 12.35
CA LEU A 227 23.19 32.92 10.90
C LEU A 227 21.78 33.26 10.41
N LEU A 228 20.73 32.78 11.09
CA LEU A 228 19.34 33.01 10.73
C LEU A 228 18.69 34.17 11.51
N ARG A 229 19.45 34.92 12.32
CA ARG A 229 18.91 36.00 13.18
C ARG A 229 18.12 37.06 12.41
N GLN A 230 18.53 37.37 11.18
CA GLN A 230 17.87 38.36 10.33
C GLN A 230 16.83 37.75 9.39
N VAL A 231 16.73 36.42 9.32
CA VAL A 231 15.83 35.73 8.40
C VAL A 231 14.42 35.73 8.98
N LYS A 232 13.46 36.26 8.22
CA LYS A 232 12.03 36.17 8.54
C LYS A 232 11.62 34.69 8.58
N LYS A 233 11.12 34.25 9.74
CA LYS A 233 10.61 32.90 9.96
C LYS A 233 9.32 32.65 9.20
N VAL A 234 9.00 31.38 8.98
CA VAL A 234 7.71 30.95 8.46
C VAL A 234 6.68 31.12 9.57
N GLU A 235 5.60 31.83 9.25
CA GLU A 235 4.55 32.17 10.21
C GLU A 235 3.22 31.63 9.68
N VAL A 236 2.77 30.48 10.18
CA VAL A 236 1.45 29.94 9.84
C VAL A 236 0.41 30.69 10.67
N PRO A 237 -0.68 31.23 10.08
CA PRO A 237 -1.78 31.85 10.82
C PRO A 237 -2.36 30.96 11.93
N ARG A 238 -2.78 31.59 13.04
CA ARG A 238 -3.16 30.87 14.27
C ARG A 238 -4.35 29.92 14.09
N ASP A 239 -5.31 30.32 13.29
CA ASP A 239 -6.46 29.49 12.90
C ASP A 239 -6.02 28.22 12.17
N MET A 240 -5.07 28.33 11.24
CA MET A 240 -4.49 27.19 10.54
C MET A 240 -3.61 26.33 11.45
N GLN A 241 -2.86 26.92 12.38
CA GLN A 241 -2.13 26.16 13.40
C GLN A 241 -3.06 25.26 14.22
N ILE A 242 -4.18 25.81 14.70
CA ILE A 242 -5.16 25.07 15.50
C ILE A 242 -5.84 23.99 14.65
N LYS A 243 -6.29 24.36 13.45
CA LYS A 243 -7.01 23.47 12.53
C LYS A 243 -6.13 22.28 12.11
N PHE A 244 -4.89 22.54 11.74
CA PHE A 244 -4.00 21.52 11.17
C PHE A 244 -2.97 20.96 12.15
N GLY A 245 -2.94 21.41 13.41
CA GLY A 245 -1.97 20.94 14.39
C GLY A 245 -0.53 21.33 14.07
N ILE A 246 -0.33 22.55 13.56
CA ILE A 246 1.00 23.04 13.17
C ILE A 246 1.58 23.90 14.29
N ASP A 247 2.78 23.53 14.75
CA ASP A 247 3.58 24.36 15.65
C ASP A 247 4.58 25.18 14.83
N ASN A 248 4.55 26.51 14.94
CA ASN A 248 5.43 27.37 14.14
C ASN A 248 6.91 27.13 14.47
N SER A 249 7.25 26.85 15.73
CA SER A 249 8.64 26.62 16.12
C SER A 249 9.16 25.35 15.44
N LEU A 250 8.47 24.23 15.63
CA LEU A 250 8.81 22.96 14.99
C LEU A 250 8.81 23.06 13.46
N MET A 251 7.85 23.81 12.88
CA MET A 251 7.81 24.05 11.44
C MET A 251 9.09 24.74 10.95
N ASN A 252 9.59 25.75 11.66
CA ASN A 252 10.79 26.48 11.28
C ASN A 252 12.07 25.64 11.43
N ASP A 253 12.14 24.75 12.43
CA ASP A 253 13.24 23.78 12.54
C ASP A 253 13.17 22.75 11.39
N TYR A 254 11.96 22.25 11.08
CA TYR A 254 11.72 21.32 9.97
C TYR A 254 12.08 21.92 8.60
N VAL A 255 11.79 23.21 8.37
CA VAL A 255 12.14 23.91 7.12
C VAL A 255 13.43 24.74 7.23
N ALA A 256 14.33 24.42 8.17
CA ALA A 256 15.57 25.16 8.38
C ALA A 256 16.44 25.28 7.11
N HIS A 257 16.40 24.29 6.22
CA HIS A 257 17.05 24.34 4.90
C HIS A 257 16.49 25.48 4.02
N VAL A 258 15.18 25.72 4.06
CA VAL A 258 14.54 26.87 3.38
C VAL A 258 14.92 28.19 4.05
N LEU A 259 15.11 28.22 5.36
CA LEU A 259 15.59 29.44 6.05
C LEU A 259 17.05 29.76 5.67
N ALA A 260 17.90 28.74 5.48
CA ALA A 260 19.25 28.92 4.95
C ALA A 260 19.22 29.50 3.54
N PHE A 261 18.31 29.05 2.67
CA PHE A 261 18.10 29.65 1.35
C PHE A 261 17.77 31.15 1.45
N LYS A 262 16.80 31.50 2.31
CA LYS A 262 16.44 32.91 2.55
C LYS A 262 17.64 33.72 3.04
N ARG A 263 18.51 33.12 3.87
CA ARG A 263 19.75 33.76 4.30
C ARG A 263 20.64 34.10 3.10
N ILE A 264 20.86 33.18 2.17
CA ILE A 264 21.74 33.41 1.01
C ILE A 264 21.25 34.58 0.16
N ARG A 265 19.93 34.68 -0.04
CA ARG A 265 19.31 35.81 -0.76
C ARG A 265 19.53 37.18 -0.13
N MET A 266 19.94 37.23 1.14
CA MET A 266 20.25 38.45 1.87
C MET A 266 21.76 38.75 1.91
N LEU A 267 22.61 37.85 1.42
CA LEU A 267 24.05 38.00 1.50
C LEU A 267 24.57 38.93 0.41
N HIS A 268 25.50 39.78 0.81
CA HIS A 268 26.45 40.46 -0.07
C HIS A 268 27.84 40.07 0.43
N ASP A 269 28.57 39.30 -0.36
CA ASP A 269 29.88 38.76 -0.02
C ASP A 269 30.97 39.65 -0.62
N PRO A 270 31.65 40.50 0.17
CA PRO A 270 32.65 41.41 -0.37
C PRO A 270 33.93 40.70 -0.81
N SER A 271 34.12 39.42 -0.46
CA SER A 271 35.34 38.69 -0.81
C SER A 271 35.41 38.30 -2.29
N ASP A 272 34.25 38.06 -2.92
CA ASP A 272 34.15 37.71 -4.34
C ASP A 272 33.06 38.49 -5.09
N GLY A 273 32.37 39.41 -4.41
CA GLY A 273 31.34 40.27 -5.00
C GLY A 273 29.99 39.60 -5.18
N PHE A 274 29.75 38.41 -4.60
CA PHE A 274 28.45 37.74 -4.72
C PHE A 274 27.33 38.54 -4.04
N ASP A 275 26.31 38.92 -4.80
CA ASP A 275 25.06 39.47 -4.28
C ASP A 275 23.93 38.45 -4.48
N GLY A 276 23.41 37.91 -3.38
CA GLY A 276 22.39 36.87 -3.43
C GLY A 276 21.04 37.34 -3.95
N ARG A 277 20.71 38.64 -3.82
CA ARG A 277 19.47 39.20 -4.36
C ARG A 277 19.58 39.39 -5.86
N GLU A 278 20.68 39.98 -6.33
CA GLU A 278 20.94 40.16 -7.76
C GLU A 278 21.03 38.80 -8.46
N TYR A 279 21.79 37.86 -7.87
CA TYR A 279 21.95 36.52 -8.41
C TYR A 279 20.60 35.84 -8.60
N TRP A 280 19.77 35.79 -7.56
CA TRP A 280 18.45 35.16 -7.63
C TRP A 280 17.57 35.80 -8.69
N THR A 281 17.55 37.13 -8.75
CA THR A 281 16.72 37.87 -9.72
C THR A 281 17.11 37.58 -11.16
N ARG A 282 18.41 37.36 -11.42
CA ARG A 282 18.94 37.18 -12.77
C ARG A 282 18.99 35.72 -13.22
N HIS A 283 19.35 34.81 -12.33
CA HIS A 283 19.76 33.44 -12.68
C HIS A 283 18.76 32.36 -12.27
N ALA A 284 17.68 32.69 -11.58
CA ALA A 284 16.68 31.71 -11.17
C ALA A 284 15.58 31.51 -12.24
N TYR A 285 15.38 30.25 -12.64
CA TYR A 285 14.24 29.81 -13.43
C TYR A 285 13.15 29.27 -12.49
N VAL A 286 12.17 30.11 -12.18
CA VAL A 286 11.16 29.83 -11.16
C VAL A 286 9.92 29.19 -11.79
N LEU A 287 9.57 27.99 -11.30
CA LEU A 287 8.39 27.25 -11.73
C LEU A 287 7.21 27.48 -10.77
N PRO A 288 5.96 27.47 -11.26
CA PRO A 288 4.78 27.64 -10.42
C PRO A 288 4.56 26.41 -9.54
N VAL A 289 4.41 26.59 -8.22
CA VAL A 289 4.18 25.50 -7.25
C VAL A 289 2.95 24.64 -7.57
N GLN A 290 1.99 25.19 -8.31
CA GLN A 290 0.78 24.50 -8.74
C GLN A 290 1.11 23.28 -9.62
N GLU A 291 2.19 23.34 -10.41
CA GLU A 291 2.61 22.22 -11.27
C GLU A 291 3.10 20.99 -10.49
N THR A 292 3.35 21.10 -9.19
CA THR A 292 3.78 19.98 -8.34
C THR A 292 2.75 19.60 -7.26
N PHE A 293 1.83 20.51 -6.91
CA PHE A 293 0.75 20.28 -5.94
C PHE A 293 -0.65 20.25 -6.58
N LEU A 294 -0.76 20.09 -7.91
CA LEU A 294 -2.05 20.12 -8.59
C LEU A 294 -3.04 19.08 -8.05
N ALA A 295 -2.58 17.87 -7.72
CA ALA A 295 -3.43 16.81 -7.16
C ALA A 295 -4.05 17.25 -5.83
N GLN A 296 -3.25 17.84 -4.94
CA GLN A 296 -3.72 18.38 -3.68
C GLN A 296 -4.68 19.55 -3.90
N ILE A 297 -4.41 20.44 -4.84
CA ILE A 297 -5.30 21.58 -5.13
C ILE A 297 -6.66 21.08 -5.63
N LEU A 298 -6.68 20.14 -6.58
CA LEU A 298 -7.92 19.60 -7.16
C LEU A 298 -8.72 18.75 -6.17
N CYS A 299 -8.05 18.15 -5.19
CA CYS A 299 -8.67 17.40 -4.11
C CYS A 299 -8.78 18.20 -2.80
N GLU A 300 -8.65 19.53 -2.83
CA GLU A 300 -8.83 20.42 -1.67
C GLU A 300 -7.94 20.06 -0.45
N PHE A 301 -6.74 19.53 -0.71
CA PHE A 301 -5.78 19.02 0.26
C PHE A 301 -6.32 17.88 1.14
N ASP A 302 -7.34 17.16 0.66
CA ASP A 302 -7.87 15.95 1.28
C ASP A 302 -7.10 14.72 0.76
N GLY A 303 -6.28 14.12 1.63
CA GLY A 303 -5.52 12.91 1.32
C GLY A 303 -6.38 11.66 1.15
N GLN A 304 -7.53 11.58 1.83
CA GLN A 304 -8.45 10.45 1.67
C GLN A 304 -9.11 10.51 0.30
N ARG A 305 -9.58 11.70 -0.13
CA ARG A 305 -10.13 11.89 -1.47
C ARG A 305 -9.11 11.57 -2.56
N GLN A 306 -7.85 11.96 -2.38
CA GLN A 306 -6.78 11.59 -3.31
C GLN A 306 -6.61 10.06 -3.37
N TYR A 307 -6.63 9.38 -2.22
CA TYR A 307 -6.51 7.94 -2.14
C TYR A 307 -7.67 7.24 -2.85
N ASP A 308 -8.90 7.66 -2.56
CA ASP A 308 -10.13 7.08 -3.12
C ASP A 308 -10.19 7.22 -4.65
N LEU A 309 -9.60 8.26 -5.23
CA LEU A 309 -9.59 8.48 -6.68
C LEU A 309 -8.39 7.84 -7.38
N LEU A 310 -7.20 7.91 -6.77
CA LEU A 310 -5.95 7.45 -7.38
C LEU A 310 -5.67 5.96 -7.13
N SER A 311 -6.46 5.31 -6.27
CA SER A 311 -6.36 3.86 -6.00
C SER A 311 -7.47 3.06 -6.69
N LEU A 312 -8.28 3.70 -7.56
CA LEU A 312 -9.29 3.00 -8.35
C LEU A 312 -8.62 2.22 -9.48
N PRO A 313 -9.03 0.96 -9.71
CA PRO A 313 -8.59 0.21 -10.86
C PRO A 313 -8.98 0.88 -12.16
N ARG A 314 -8.08 0.83 -13.13
CA ARG A 314 -8.30 1.47 -14.43
C ARG A 314 -8.21 0.52 -15.62
N GLU A 315 -7.15 -0.30 -15.68
CA GLU A 315 -6.80 -1.08 -16.88
C GLU A 315 -7.86 -2.12 -17.23
N THR A 316 -8.41 -2.78 -16.23
CA THR A 316 -9.42 -3.84 -16.37
C THR A 316 -10.87 -3.31 -16.31
N VAL A 317 -11.06 -1.99 -16.22
CA VAL A 317 -12.39 -1.35 -16.22
C VAL A 317 -12.68 -0.76 -17.60
N ALA A 318 -13.84 -1.13 -18.17
CA ALA A 318 -14.30 -0.62 -19.46
C ALA A 318 -14.39 0.92 -19.44
N PRO A 319 -13.98 1.63 -20.52
CA PRO A 319 -13.89 3.09 -20.51
C PRO A 319 -15.16 3.85 -20.08
N ASP A 320 -16.34 3.31 -20.38
CA ASP A 320 -17.66 3.84 -20.03
C ASP A 320 -18.06 3.58 -18.57
N ALA A 321 -17.42 2.62 -17.91
CA ALA A 321 -17.65 2.26 -16.51
C ALA A 321 -16.63 2.90 -15.54
N ARG A 322 -15.64 3.66 -16.04
CA ARG A 322 -14.62 4.32 -15.20
C ARG A 322 -15.20 5.49 -14.43
N ASP A 323 -14.71 5.70 -13.21
CA ASP A 323 -15.11 6.83 -12.39
C ASP A 323 -14.73 8.17 -13.08
N PRO A 324 -15.70 9.04 -13.38
CA PRO A 324 -15.43 10.28 -14.09
C PRO A 324 -14.53 11.25 -13.32
N ALA A 325 -14.60 11.27 -11.98
CA ALA A 325 -13.78 12.16 -11.17
C ALA A 325 -12.31 11.71 -11.17
N ALA A 326 -12.06 10.39 -11.09
CA ALA A 326 -10.72 9.83 -11.20
C ALA A 326 -10.10 10.07 -12.59
N GLU A 327 -10.85 9.81 -13.67
CA GLU A 327 -10.39 10.08 -15.04
C GLU A 327 -10.09 11.57 -15.26
N ASN A 328 -10.94 12.46 -14.74
CA ASN A 328 -10.71 13.91 -14.83
C ASN A 328 -9.49 14.36 -14.03
N LEU A 329 -9.27 13.80 -12.83
CA LEU A 329 -8.08 14.07 -12.02
C LEU A 329 -6.82 13.65 -12.77
N VAL A 330 -6.73 12.39 -13.21
CA VAL A 330 -5.56 11.86 -13.94
C VAL A 330 -5.30 12.66 -15.22
N ARG A 331 -6.33 12.97 -16.01
CA ARG A 331 -6.19 13.80 -17.21
C ARG A 331 -5.65 15.20 -16.89
N SER A 332 -6.15 15.80 -15.81
CA SER A 332 -5.71 17.14 -15.38
C SER A 332 -4.26 17.13 -14.95
N LEU A 333 -3.82 16.11 -14.21
CA LEU A 333 -2.43 15.93 -13.79
C LEU A 333 -1.51 15.73 -14.99
N LEU A 334 -1.83 14.80 -15.89
CA LEU A 334 -1.00 14.53 -17.06
C LEU A 334 -0.89 15.72 -18.01
N SER A 335 -1.91 16.58 -18.06
CA SER A 335 -1.92 17.74 -18.97
C SER A 335 -1.31 19.02 -18.38
N ASN A 336 -1.36 19.19 -17.05
CA ASN A 336 -1.06 20.48 -16.41
C ASN A 336 -0.05 20.41 -15.27
N ALA A 337 0.41 19.22 -14.87
CA ALA A 337 1.42 19.06 -13.83
C ALA A 337 2.75 18.61 -14.43
N SER A 338 3.86 19.11 -13.86
CA SER A 338 5.20 18.60 -14.15
C SER A 338 5.54 17.40 -13.28
N THR A 339 5.14 17.46 -12.01
CA THR A 339 5.36 16.42 -11.00
C THR A 339 4.15 16.31 -10.08
N MET A 340 4.11 15.30 -9.21
CA MET A 340 3.19 15.25 -8.07
C MET A 340 3.98 14.94 -6.81
N LYS A 341 4.08 15.92 -5.90
CA LYS A 341 4.79 15.73 -4.63
C LYS A 341 3.89 15.05 -3.61
N LEU A 342 4.23 13.84 -3.18
CA LEU A 342 3.58 13.15 -2.06
C LEU A 342 4.28 13.58 -0.76
N SER A 343 3.57 14.35 0.06
CA SER A 343 4.08 14.90 1.31
C SER A 343 3.50 14.14 2.50
N HIS A 344 4.28 14.00 3.57
CA HIS A 344 3.80 13.56 4.88
C HIS A 344 3.52 14.74 5.81
N GLY A 345 4.01 15.93 5.45
CA GLY A 345 4.06 17.12 6.30
C GLY A 345 4.73 16.87 7.67
N LEU A 346 4.48 17.76 8.63
CA LEU A 346 4.89 17.55 10.01
C LEU A 346 4.18 16.32 10.61
N LYS A 347 4.88 15.53 11.43
CA LYS A 347 4.31 14.32 12.05
C LYS A 347 3.11 14.62 12.94
N ASN A 348 3.09 15.77 13.60
CA ASN A 348 2.01 16.20 14.48
C ASN A 348 0.83 16.88 13.75
N ASN A 349 0.89 17.02 12.41
CA ASN A 349 -0.22 17.62 11.70
C ASN A 349 -1.46 16.70 11.71
N LYS A 350 -2.64 17.33 11.69
CA LYS A 350 -3.96 16.67 11.64
C LYS A 350 -4.46 16.43 10.22
N LEU A 351 -3.67 16.78 9.21
CA LEU A 351 -4.02 16.57 7.82
C LEU A 351 -3.82 15.10 7.45
N ILE A 352 -4.83 14.54 6.77
CA ILE A 352 -4.70 13.26 6.10
C ILE A 352 -3.91 13.52 4.81
N HIS A 353 -2.78 12.84 4.66
CA HIS A 353 -1.95 12.93 3.45
C HIS A 353 -2.01 11.61 2.70
N LEU A 354 -2.08 11.65 1.37
CA LEU A 354 -2.05 10.45 0.53
C LEU A 354 -0.85 9.55 0.84
N ALA A 355 0.33 10.16 1.02
CA ALA A 355 1.56 9.42 1.35
C ALA A 355 1.43 8.61 2.64
N LYS A 356 0.76 9.16 3.68
CA LYS A 356 0.51 8.43 4.94
C LYS A 356 -0.41 7.23 4.73
N LEU A 357 -1.38 7.34 3.81
CA LEU A 357 -2.30 6.25 3.49
C LEU A 357 -1.58 5.15 2.68
N TRP A 358 -0.79 5.49 1.66
CA TRP A 358 -0.01 4.52 0.89
C TRP A 358 1.20 3.94 1.64
N ASP A 359 1.61 4.55 2.75
CA ASP A 359 2.62 3.99 3.64
C ASP A 359 2.08 2.82 4.49
N LEU A 360 0.76 2.68 4.61
CA LEU A 360 0.12 1.60 5.36
C LEU A 360 0.34 0.24 4.66
N PRO A 361 0.70 -0.83 5.39
CA PRO A 361 0.94 -2.14 4.78
C PRO A 361 -0.22 -2.68 3.94
N GLU A 362 -1.46 -2.45 4.38
CA GLU A 362 -2.68 -2.84 3.66
C GLU A 362 -2.89 -2.10 2.33
N ASN A 363 -2.24 -0.95 2.16
CA ASN A 363 -2.34 -0.11 0.97
C ASN A 363 -1.06 -0.13 0.13
N ALA A 364 -0.16 -1.07 0.40
CA ALA A 364 1.16 -1.16 -0.21
C ALA A 364 1.12 -1.17 -1.76
N ASP A 365 0.05 -1.71 -2.34
CA ASP A 365 -0.17 -1.79 -3.78
C ASP A 365 -1.46 -1.10 -4.23
N ALA A 366 -2.00 -0.20 -3.40
CA ALA A 366 -3.21 0.56 -3.69
C ALA A 366 -3.12 1.37 -5.00
N ASP A 367 -1.92 1.80 -5.39
CA ASP A 367 -1.65 2.53 -6.63
C ASP A 367 -1.57 1.64 -7.90
N ILE A 368 -1.64 0.32 -7.76
CA ILE A 368 -1.55 -0.64 -8.88
C ILE A 368 -2.61 -1.75 -8.83
N VAL A 369 -3.69 -1.57 -8.06
CA VAL A 369 -4.72 -2.60 -7.86
C VAL A 369 -5.39 -2.98 -9.19
N PRO A 370 -5.32 -4.25 -9.61
CA PRO A 370 -6.12 -4.76 -10.73
C PRO A 370 -7.61 -4.75 -10.36
N ALA A 371 -8.55 -4.54 -11.31
CA ALA A 371 -9.97 -4.44 -10.96
C ALA A 371 -10.53 -5.70 -10.29
N ALA A 372 -9.97 -6.87 -10.59
CA ALA A 372 -10.34 -8.10 -9.92
C ALA A 372 -10.07 -8.07 -8.39
N MET A 373 -9.13 -7.23 -7.93
CA MET A 373 -8.74 -7.15 -6.51
C MET A 373 -9.44 -6.02 -5.72
N SER A 374 -9.92 -4.95 -6.35
CA SER A 374 -10.56 -3.84 -5.59
C SER A 374 -11.93 -4.19 -5.04
N ASP A 375 -12.63 -5.16 -5.64
CA ASP A 375 -13.93 -5.60 -5.14
C ASP A 375 -13.83 -6.57 -3.96
N SER A 376 -12.64 -7.13 -3.71
CA SER A 376 -12.33 -7.98 -2.56
C SER A 376 -11.73 -7.12 -1.42
N LYS A 377 -12.58 -6.40 -0.67
CA LYS A 377 -12.22 -5.99 0.71
C LYS A 377 -12.24 -7.22 1.62
N TYR A 378 -11.31 -8.14 1.39
CA TYR A 378 -11.10 -9.29 2.26
C TYR A 378 -10.39 -8.81 3.53
N LEU A 379 -10.98 -9.07 4.69
CA LEU A 379 -10.55 -8.50 5.98
C LEU A 379 -9.24 -9.12 6.53
N LEU A 380 -8.69 -10.14 5.87
CA LEU A 380 -7.54 -10.91 6.33
C LEU A 380 -6.41 -10.89 5.29
N ASN A 381 -5.18 -10.65 5.75
CA ASN A 381 -4.00 -10.62 4.88
C ASN A 381 -3.63 -12.02 4.38
N ARG A 382 -3.10 -12.15 3.16
CA ARG A 382 -2.74 -13.45 2.56
C ARG A 382 -1.26 -13.84 2.75
N ASP A 383 -0.68 -13.53 3.92
CA ASP A 383 0.73 -13.82 4.21
C ASP A 383 0.96 -15.23 4.78
N SER A 384 2.23 -15.62 4.94
CA SER A 384 2.61 -16.94 5.47
C SER A 384 2.18 -17.15 6.92
N ARG A 385 2.02 -16.07 7.70
CA ARG A 385 1.54 -16.15 9.10
C ARG A 385 0.05 -16.45 9.12
N GLU A 386 -0.73 -15.80 8.25
CA GLU A 386 -2.16 -16.10 8.12
C GLU A 386 -2.38 -17.53 7.63
N SER A 387 -1.57 -17.99 6.67
CA SER A 387 -1.63 -19.37 6.19
C SER A 387 -1.39 -20.38 7.33
N ALA A 388 -0.39 -20.14 8.19
CA ALA A 388 -0.15 -20.97 9.37
C ALA A 388 -1.32 -20.92 10.39
N ARG A 389 -1.95 -19.75 10.57
CA ARG A 389 -3.12 -19.58 11.44
C ARG A 389 -4.32 -20.39 10.93
N LEU A 390 -4.60 -20.35 9.62
CA LEU A 390 -5.68 -21.10 8.98
C LEU A 390 -5.49 -22.62 9.14
N ILE A 391 -4.25 -23.11 8.97
CA ILE A 391 -3.92 -24.53 9.19
C ILE A 391 -4.18 -24.93 10.65
N ALA A 392 -3.73 -24.13 11.62
CA ALA A 392 -3.96 -24.40 13.05
C ALA A 392 -5.46 -24.35 13.44
N GLN A 393 -6.24 -23.50 12.76
CA GLN A 393 -7.69 -23.40 12.92
C GLN A 393 -8.41 -24.66 12.40
N HIS A 394 -7.98 -25.21 11.25
CA HIS A 394 -8.53 -26.46 10.72
C HIS A 394 -8.33 -27.63 11.68
N ASP A 395 -7.11 -27.82 12.19
CA ASP A 395 -6.77 -28.91 13.12
C ASP A 395 -7.66 -28.93 14.37
N TRP A 396 -8.02 -27.75 14.85
CA TRP A 396 -8.91 -27.61 15.99
C TRP A 396 -10.37 -27.82 15.64
N LEU A 397 -10.83 -27.26 14.53
CA LEU A 397 -12.19 -27.48 14.08
C LEU A 397 -12.46 -28.96 13.83
N LYS A 398 -11.53 -29.66 13.17
CA LYS A 398 -11.64 -31.11 12.95
C LYS A 398 -11.81 -31.87 14.27
N LYS A 399 -11.03 -31.52 15.28
CA LYS A 399 -11.12 -32.13 16.62
C LYS A 399 -12.45 -31.81 17.29
N LEU A 400 -12.87 -30.54 17.26
CA LEU A 400 -14.09 -30.06 17.89
C LEU A 400 -15.36 -30.69 17.28
N VAL A 401 -15.39 -30.79 15.95
CA VAL A 401 -16.50 -31.30 15.16
C VAL A 401 -16.50 -32.83 15.09
N GLY A 402 -15.32 -33.46 15.18
CA GLY A 402 -15.16 -34.91 15.17
C GLY A 402 -15.26 -35.55 13.79
N CYS A 403 -15.58 -34.79 12.74
CA CYS A 403 -15.65 -35.27 11.35
C CYS A 403 -15.26 -34.18 10.35
N ASN A 404 -14.78 -34.58 9.16
CA ASN A 404 -14.53 -33.67 8.02
C ASN A 404 -15.76 -33.52 7.12
N VAL A 405 -16.50 -34.61 6.94
CA VAL A 405 -17.78 -34.69 6.23
C VAL A 405 -18.82 -35.19 7.21
N HIS A 406 -20.01 -34.59 7.21
CA HIS A 406 -21.06 -34.96 8.16
C HIS A 406 -21.48 -36.43 7.98
N PRO A 407 -21.71 -37.21 9.07
CA PRO A 407 -22.06 -38.64 8.98
C PRO A 407 -23.35 -38.97 8.22
N SER A 408 -24.23 -37.97 8.00
CA SER A 408 -25.43 -38.14 7.17
C SER A 408 -25.14 -38.20 5.66
N ILE A 409 -23.90 -37.88 5.25
CA ILE A 409 -23.45 -37.96 3.86
C ILE A 409 -22.73 -39.31 3.70
N PRO A 410 -23.24 -40.23 2.86
CA PRO A 410 -22.66 -41.56 2.70
C PRO A 410 -21.38 -41.50 1.85
N THR A 411 -20.22 -41.39 2.50
CA THR A 411 -18.91 -41.38 1.83
C THR A 411 -18.32 -42.78 1.64
N ASP A 412 -18.58 -43.70 2.56
CA ASP A 412 -17.96 -45.04 2.59
C ASP A 412 -18.41 -45.97 1.44
N THR A 413 -19.51 -45.62 0.76
CA THR A 413 -20.08 -46.42 -0.33
C THR A 413 -19.70 -45.91 -1.73
N ARG A 414 -18.90 -44.83 -1.82
CA ARG A 414 -18.53 -44.16 -3.07
C ARG A 414 -17.01 -43.93 -3.16
N PRO A 415 -16.24 -44.89 -3.69
CA PRO A 415 -14.79 -44.70 -3.87
C PRO A 415 -14.46 -43.60 -4.88
N ASP A 416 -15.39 -43.28 -5.79
CA ASP A 416 -15.32 -42.26 -6.85
C ASP A 416 -15.89 -40.89 -6.44
N LEU A 417 -15.93 -40.60 -5.13
CA LEU A 417 -16.60 -39.42 -4.58
C LEU A 417 -16.04 -38.10 -5.16
N ARG A 418 -16.93 -37.24 -5.67
CA ARG A 418 -16.55 -35.90 -6.17
C ARG A 418 -16.89 -34.84 -5.12
N VAL A 419 -15.87 -34.14 -4.63
CA VAL A 419 -15.99 -33.15 -3.56
C VAL A 419 -15.47 -31.80 -4.05
N ALA A 420 -16.23 -30.75 -3.75
CA ALA A 420 -15.79 -29.37 -3.92
C ALA A 420 -15.66 -28.66 -2.57
N ASP A 421 -14.61 -27.85 -2.42
CA ASP A 421 -14.39 -26.95 -1.28
C ASP A 421 -14.41 -25.51 -1.81
N VAL A 422 -15.45 -24.75 -1.46
CA VAL A 422 -15.66 -23.39 -1.96
C VAL A 422 -15.19 -22.38 -0.91
N ALA A 423 -14.37 -21.43 -1.35
CA ALA A 423 -13.50 -20.59 -0.50
C ALA A 423 -12.48 -21.44 0.28
N THR A 424 -11.72 -22.24 -0.47
CA THR A 424 -10.82 -23.27 0.08
C THR A 424 -9.59 -22.70 0.83
N GLY A 425 -9.21 -21.44 0.57
CA GLY A 425 -8.04 -20.78 1.14
C GLY A 425 -6.76 -21.58 0.94
N THR A 426 -6.20 -22.11 2.03
CA THR A 426 -4.99 -22.96 1.99
C THR A 426 -5.23 -24.38 1.48
N ALA A 427 -6.47 -24.73 1.13
CA ALA A 427 -6.92 -26.08 0.80
C ALA A 427 -6.71 -27.13 1.90
N ILE A 428 -6.40 -26.72 3.13
CA ILE A 428 -6.03 -27.65 4.21
C ILE A 428 -7.12 -28.68 4.52
N TRP A 429 -8.40 -28.30 4.44
CA TRP A 429 -9.51 -29.24 4.66
C TRP A 429 -9.55 -30.31 3.58
N LEU A 430 -9.38 -29.89 2.33
CA LEU A 430 -9.42 -30.77 1.16
C LEU A 430 -8.21 -31.71 1.14
N LEU A 431 -7.02 -31.21 1.49
CA LEU A 431 -5.80 -32.01 1.65
C LEU A 431 -5.91 -33.03 2.79
N ASP A 432 -6.53 -32.66 3.90
CA ASP A 432 -6.77 -33.57 5.02
C ASP A 432 -7.85 -34.61 4.70
N LEU A 433 -8.88 -34.24 3.93
CA LEU A 433 -9.88 -35.17 3.42
C LEU A 433 -9.26 -36.19 2.45
N ALA A 434 -8.35 -35.75 1.58
CA ALA A 434 -7.64 -36.59 0.62
C ALA A 434 -6.85 -37.73 1.30
N GLN A 435 -6.42 -37.56 2.56
CA GLN A 435 -5.73 -38.62 3.32
C GLN A 435 -6.67 -39.75 3.77
N THR A 436 -7.97 -39.50 3.79
CA THR A 436 -9.00 -40.46 4.24
C THR A 436 -9.77 -41.10 3.10
N LEU A 437 -9.80 -40.45 1.93
CA LEU A 437 -10.46 -40.96 0.73
C LEU A 437 -9.50 -41.76 -0.16
N GLY A 438 -10.06 -42.66 -0.96
CA GLY A 438 -9.28 -43.40 -1.96
C GLY A 438 -8.79 -42.52 -3.10
N PRO A 439 -7.80 -42.98 -3.88
CA PRO A 439 -7.24 -42.23 -5.01
C PRO A 439 -8.25 -41.98 -6.15
N GLU A 440 -9.36 -42.72 -6.19
CA GLU A 440 -10.43 -42.59 -7.19
C GLU A 440 -11.37 -41.39 -6.90
N ALA A 441 -11.32 -40.81 -5.70
CA ALA A 441 -12.08 -39.60 -5.37
C ALA A 441 -11.54 -38.40 -6.16
N GLN A 442 -12.39 -37.42 -6.48
CA GLN A 442 -12.00 -36.20 -7.19
C GLN A 442 -12.28 -34.98 -6.31
N LEU A 443 -11.23 -34.22 -5.98
CA LEU A 443 -11.31 -33.14 -5.00
C LEU A 443 -10.96 -31.81 -5.65
N HIS A 444 -11.90 -30.86 -5.64
CA HIS A 444 -11.75 -29.56 -6.28
C HIS A 444 -11.84 -28.44 -5.25
N GLY A 445 -10.79 -27.64 -5.10
CA GLY A 445 -10.81 -26.41 -4.30
C GLY A 445 -11.05 -25.20 -5.19
N PHE A 446 -11.93 -24.30 -4.77
CA PHE A 446 -12.21 -23.02 -5.43
C PHE A 446 -11.95 -21.89 -4.46
N ASP A 447 -11.14 -20.91 -4.84
CA ASP A 447 -10.93 -19.69 -4.04
C ASP A 447 -10.79 -18.47 -4.94
N ILE A 448 -11.09 -17.27 -4.44
CA ILE A 448 -10.93 -16.03 -5.22
C ILE A 448 -9.44 -15.74 -5.52
N SER A 449 -8.51 -16.34 -4.78
CA SER A 449 -7.06 -16.17 -4.98
C SER A 449 -6.31 -17.49 -4.76
N GLY A 450 -5.35 -17.78 -5.64
CA GLY A 450 -4.44 -18.91 -5.52
C GLY A 450 -3.20 -18.65 -4.67
N GLU A 451 -3.03 -17.45 -4.10
CA GLU A 451 -1.83 -17.06 -3.34
C GLU A 451 -1.54 -17.96 -2.12
N GLN A 452 -2.57 -18.58 -1.55
CA GLN A 452 -2.45 -19.47 -0.39
C GLN A 452 -2.48 -20.95 -0.77
N PHE A 453 -2.55 -21.27 -2.07
CA PHE A 453 -2.56 -22.67 -2.52
C PHE A 453 -1.23 -23.36 -2.22
N PRO A 454 -1.25 -24.64 -1.81
CA PRO A 454 -0.04 -25.45 -1.77
C PRO A 454 0.58 -25.54 -3.18
N ALA A 455 1.91 -25.53 -3.22
CA ALA A 455 2.67 -25.70 -4.46
C ALA A 455 2.27 -26.98 -5.20
N ALA A 456 2.33 -26.96 -6.53
CA ALA A 456 1.78 -28.02 -7.37
C ALA A 456 2.34 -29.41 -7.06
N GLU A 457 3.63 -29.47 -6.77
CA GLU A 457 4.39 -30.67 -6.39
C GLU A 457 3.99 -31.26 -5.03
N ASN A 458 3.35 -30.47 -4.16
CA ASN A 458 2.94 -30.89 -2.81
C ASN A 458 1.47 -31.35 -2.76
N ARG A 459 0.78 -31.38 -3.92
CA ARG A 459 -0.63 -31.76 -4.01
C ARG A 459 -0.78 -33.24 -4.34
N PRO A 460 -1.71 -33.96 -3.69
CA PRO A 460 -2.15 -35.27 -4.15
C PRO A 460 -2.68 -35.21 -5.59
N ALA A 461 -2.48 -36.27 -6.37
CA ALA A 461 -2.86 -36.32 -7.79
C ALA A 461 -4.38 -36.14 -8.03
N ASN A 462 -5.20 -36.43 -7.01
CA ASN A 462 -6.64 -36.29 -7.03
C ASN A 462 -7.16 -34.94 -6.51
N VAL A 463 -6.27 -33.96 -6.27
CA VAL A 463 -6.60 -32.61 -5.81
C VAL A 463 -6.33 -31.58 -6.90
N SER A 464 -7.37 -30.87 -7.33
CA SER A 464 -7.30 -29.75 -8.27
C SER A 464 -7.74 -28.46 -7.58
N LEU A 465 -6.98 -27.37 -7.75
CA LEU A 465 -7.30 -26.07 -7.14
C LEU A 465 -7.47 -25.02 -8.23
N HIS A 466 -8.51 -24.20 -8.09
CA HIS A 466 -8.98 -23.27 -9.11
C HIS A 466 -9.19 -21.89 -8.51
N GLU A 467 -8.75 -20.84 -9.23
CA GLU A 467 -9.14 -19.47 -8.92
C GLU A 467 -10.57 -19.24 -9.43
N HIS A 468 -11.51 -18.99 -8.53
CA HIS A 468 -12.92 -18.72 -8.85
C HIS A 468 -13.58 -17.81 -7.81
N ASN A 469 -14.21 -16.74 -8.28
CA ASN A 469 -15.05 -15.88 -7.44
C ASN A 469 -16.42 -16.54 -7.23
N VAL A 470 -16.77 -16.87 -5.99
CA VAL A 470 -18.05 -17.53 -5.65
C VAL A 470 -19.29 -16.71 -6.07
N LEU A 471 -19.13 -15.39 -6.29
CA LEU A 471 -20.20 -14.51 -6.77
C LEU A 471 -20.43 -14.58 -8.28
N GLU A 472 -19.50 -15.21 -9.00
CA GLU A 472 -19.64 -15.48 -10.43
C GLU A 472 -20.20 -16.90 -10.66
N PRO A 473 -20.96 -17.10 -11.76
CA PRO A 473 -21.41 -18.43 -12.15
C PRO A 473 -20.22 -19.40 -12.31
N PHE A 474 -20.30 -20.57 -11.69
CA PHE A 474 -19.31 -21.62 -11.91
C PHE A 474 -19.37 -22.14 -13.36
N PRO A 475 -18.24 -22.61 -13.93
CA PRO A 475 -18.22 -23.22 -15.26
C PRO A 475 -19.26 -24.34 -15.41
N ASP A 476 -19.91 -24.40 -16.58
CA ASP A 476 -21.00 -25.34 -16.88
C ASP A 476 -20.62 -26.81 -16.65
N GLU A 477 -19.35 -27.16 -16.84
CA GLU A 477 -18.81 -28.51 -16.61
C GLU A 477 -18.94 -28.98 -15.15
N TYR A 478 -19.05 -28.06 -14.20
CA TYR A 478 -19.18 -28.36 -12.77
C TYR A 478 -20.65 -28.38 -12.29
N HIS A 479 -21.62 -28.06 -13.14
CA HIS A 479 -23.03 -28.03 -12.75
C HIS A 479 -23.55 -29.46 -12.53
N GLY A 480 -24.03 -29.74 -11.32
CA GLY A 480 -24.44 -31.09 -10.90
C GLY A 480 -23.31 -32.13 -10.88
N PHE A 481 -22.05 -31.68 -10.93
CA PHE A 481 -20.89 -32.57 -10.97
C PHE A 481 -20.52 -33.11 -9.59
N PHE A 482 -20.68 -32.33 -8.52
CA PHE A 482 -20.17 -32.69 -7.21
C PHE A 482 -21.20 -33.45 -6.36
N ASP A 483 -20.76 -34.56 -5.76
CA ASP A 483 -21.56 -35.31 -4.80
C ASP A 483 -21.67 -34.54 -3.46
N VAL A 484 -20.59 -33.84 -3.08
CA VAL A 484 -20.49 -33.00 -1.87
C VAL A 484 -19.85 -31.64 -2.21
N VAL A 485 -20.44 -30.53 -1.77
CA VAL A 485 -19.76 -29.22 -1.68
C VAL A 485 -19.70 -28.81 -0.21
N ALA A 486 -18.50 -28.45 0.22
CA ALA A 486 -18.23 -27.87 1.51
C ALA A 486 -18.01 -26.36 1.39
N VAL A 487 -18.56 -25.62 2.36
CA VAL A 487 -18.31 -24.20 2.57
C VAL A 487 -18.01 -24.00 4.05
N ARG A 488 -16.82 -23.51 4.39
CA ARG A 488 -16.40 -23.36 5.79
C ARG A 488 -15.91 -21.94 6.05
N LEU A 489 -16.44 -21.29 7.08
CA LEU A 489 -15.94 -20.01 7.59
C LEU A 489 -15.82 -18.86 6.56
N ILE A 490 -16.54 -18.91 5.43
CA ILE A 490 -16.54 -17.89 4.37
C ILE A 490 -17.08 -16.51 4.83
N THR A 491 -17.62 -16.45 6.03
CA THR A 491 -18.31 -15.29 6.59
C THR A 491 -17.53 -13.97 6.54
N ALA A 492 -16.20 -14.01 6.66
CA ALA A 492 -15.36 -12.81 6.58
C ALA A 492 -15.08 -12.34 5.13
N GLY A 493 -15.49 -13.12 4.13
CA GLY A 493 -15.28 -12.86 2.70
C GLY A 493 -16.52 -12.48 1.90
N LEU A 494 -17.71 -12.41 2.53
CA LEU A 494 -18.97 -12.05 1.86
C LEU A 494 -19.64 -10.85 2.51
N ARG A 495 -20.12 -9.90 1.71
CA ARG A 495 -20.94 -8.78 2.20
C ARG A 495 -22.38 -9.26 2.45
N PRO A 496 -23.19 -8.53 3.24
CA PRO A 496 -24.57 -8.91 3.52
C PRO A 496 -25.44 -9.15 2.29
N GLY A 497 -25.22 -8.40 1.20
CA GLY A 497 -25.95 -8.56 -0.06
C GLY A 497 -25.49 -9.73 -0.93
N ASP A 498 -24.31 -10.29 -0.66
CA ASP A 498 -23.65 -11.25 -1.56
C ASP A 498 -24.09 -12.70 -1.29
N TRP A 499 -24.62 -12.98 -0.10
CA TRP A 499 -24.97 -14.33 0.35
C TRP A 499 -26.00 -15.02 -0.54
N ASP A 500 -27.01 -14.29 -1.03
CA ASP A 500 -28.02 -14.88 -1.92
C ASP A 500 -27.41 -15.36 -3.24
N THR A 501 -26.53 -14.54 -3.82
CA THR A 501 -25.80 -14.87 -5.05
C THR A 501 -24.84 -16.02 -4.82
N ALA A 502 -24.07 -16.00 -3.73
CA ALA A 502 -23.15 -17.08 -3.39
C ALA A 502 -23.89 -18.42 -3.22
N VAL A 503 -24.97 -18.45 -2.43
CA VAL A 503 -25.77 -19.68 -2.22
C VAL A 503 -26.41 -20.14 -3.53
N LYS A 504 -26.88 -19.23 -4.38
CA LYS A 504 -27.41 -19.54 -5.73
C LYS A 504 -26.35 -20.21 -6.63
N ASN A 505 -25.13 -19.65 -6.67
CA ASN A 505 -24.06 -20.19 -7.50
C ASN A 505 -23.52 -21.51 -6.95
N ILE A 506 -23.50 -21.68 -5.63
CA ILE A 506 -23.11 -22.94 -4.99
C ILE A 506 -24.17 -24.02 -5.22
N SER A 507 -25.47 -23.68 -5.18
CA SER A 507 -26.55 -24.67 -5.31
C SER A 507 -26.57 -25.37 -6.67
N VAL A 508 -26.08 -24.73 -7.74
CA VAL A 508 -26.02 -25.36 -9.07
C VAL A 508 -24.97 -26.48 -9.17
N LEU A 509 -23.94 -26.45 -8.33
CA LEU A 509 -22.84 -27.42 -8.35
C LEU A 509 -23.22 -28.85 -7.91
N LEU A 510 -24.40 -29.03 -7.30
CA LEU A 510 -24.55 -30.00 -6.20
C LEU A 510 -25.62 -31.08 -6.31
N SER A 511 -25.39 -32.16 -5.52
CA SER A 511 -26.40 -32.98 -4.83
C SER A 511 -26.52 -32.76 -3.31
N ALA A 512 -25.43 -32.52 -2.54
CA ALA A 512 -25.48 -32.23 -1.09
C ALA A 512 -24.51 -31.11 -0.64
N LEU A 513 -24.99 -30.13 0.13
CA LEU A 513 -24.25 -28.99 0.66
C LEU A 513 -23.98 -29.17 2.16
N GLN A 514 -22.73 -28.96 2.60
CA GLN A 514 -22.40 -28.77 4.01
C GLN A 514 -21.83 -27.39 4.31
N VAL A 515 -22.35 -26.72 5.35
CA VAL A 515 -21.90 -25.39 5.78
C VAL A 515 -21.55 -25.38 7.27
N PHE A 516 -20.41 -24.77 7.61
CA PHE A 516 -19.91 -24.69 8.98
C PHE A 516 -19.62 -23.26 9.44
N ASN A 517 -20.21 -22.82 10.57
CA ASN A 517 -20.10 -21.45 11.11
C ASN A 517 -20.00 -21.41 12.65
N SER A 518 -19.58 -20.27 13.21
CA SER A 518 -19.44 -20.07 14.67
C SER A 518 -19.97 -18.71 15.15
N LYS A 519 -20.47 -18.65 16.40
CA LYS A 519 -20.91 -17.42 17.09
C LYS A 519 -20.35 -17.34 18.51
N PRO A 520 -19.45 -16.38 18.84
CA PRO A 520 -18.80 -16.29 20.15
C PRO A 520 -19.66 -15.61 21.23
N GLY A 521 -19.44 -15.97 22.51
CA GLY A 521 -19.99 -15.34 23.71
C GLY A 521 -19.04 -15.47 24.93
N ALA A 522 -19.15 -14.55 25.91
CA ALA A 522 -18.27 -14.50 27.08
C ALA A 522 -18.95 -14.05 28.40
N PRO A 523 -18.51 -14.55 29.58
CA PRO A 523 -19.16 -14.31 30.87
C PRO A 523 -18.67 -13.06 31.66
N ASN A 524 -17.45 -12.54 31.40
CA ASN A 524 -16.81 -11.49 32.22
C ASN A 524 -16.60 -10.16 31.48
N ALA A 525 -16.38 -9.07 32.24
CA ALA A 525 -16.52 -7.70 31.75
C ALA A 525 -15.61 -7.32 30.57
N ALA A 526 -14.30 -7.58 30.60
CA ALA A 526 -13.41 -7.15 29.51
C ALA A 526 -13.51 -8.06 28.28
N THR A 527 -13.57 -9.39 28.48
CA THR A 527 -13.77 -10.34 27.37
C THR A 527 -15.15 -10.18 26.73
N ARG A 528 -16.20 -9.86 27.52
CA ARG A 528 -17.53 -9.50 26.99
C ARG A 528 -17.45 -8.23 26.15
N GLN A 529 -16.76 -7.20 26.64
CA GLN A 529 -16.62 -5.95 25.90
C GLN A 529 -15.84 -6.14 24.59
N ALA A 530 -14.78 -6.95 24.57
CA ALA A 530 -14.06 -7.32 23.36
C ALA A 530 -14.97 -8.09 22.37
N VAL A 531 -15.76 -9.05 22.87
CA VAL A 531 -16.76 -9.76 22.06
C VAL A 531 -17.85 -8.82 21.55
N GLU A 532 -18.29 -7.84 22.34
CA GLU A 532 -19.26 -6.83 21.92
C GLU A 532 -18.71 -5.89 20.87
N TYR A 533 -17.44 -5.49 20.94
CA TYR A 533 -16.76 -4.75 19.88
C TYR A 533 -16.73 -5.55 18.58
N PHE A 534 -16.27 -6.80 18.66
CA PHE A 534 -16.29 -7.71 17.52
C PHE A 534 -17.70 -7.85 16.92
N LEU A 535 -18.69 -8.21 17.73
CA LEU A 535 -20.08 -8.42 17.29
C LEU A 535 -20.73 -7.12 16.78
N GLY A 536 -20.38 -5.97 17.35
CA GLY A 536 -20.85 -4.66 16.91
C GLY A 536 -20.31 -4.31 15.52
N ALA A 537 -19.00 -4.45 15.31
CA ALA A 537 -18.37 -4.26 14.00
C ALA A 537 -18.90 -5.28 12.98
N TYR A 538 -19.00 -6.55 13.36
CA TYR A 538 -19.59 -7.62 12.57
C TYR A 538 -21.01 -7.30 12.12
N ARG A 539 -21.87 -6.78 13.02
CA ARG A 539 -23.25 -6.40 12.69
C ARG A 539 -23.35 -5.27 11.65
N LYS A 540 -22.39 -4.36 11.64
CA LYS A 540 -22.36 -3.24 10.69
C LYS A 540 -21.83 -3.65 9.31
N THR A 541 -21.09 -4.75 9.22
CA THR A 541 -20.26 -5.07 8.06
C THR A 541 -20.60 -6.40 7.40
N LEU A 542 -20.95 -7.43 8.17
CA LEU A 542 -21.06 -8.83 7.72
C LEU A 542 -22.40 -9.50 8.11
N TYR A 543 -23.31 -8.79 8.79
CA TYR A 543 -24.62 -9.30 9.20
C TYR A 543 -25.70 -9.09 8.13
N PRO A 544 -26.65 -10.03 7.92
CA PRO A 544 -27.00 -11.17 8.79
C PRO A 544 -26.15 -12.43 8.62
N GLY A 545 -25.25 -12.45 7.62
CA GLY A 545 -24.17 -13.41 7.50
C GLY A 545 -24.64 -14.88 7.45
N PRO A 546 -23.95 -15.81 8.14
CA PRO A 546 -24.21 -17.24 8.03
C PRO A 546 -25.56 -17.68 8.61
N LEU A 547 -26.22 -16.84 9.41
CA LEU A 547 -27.52 -17.15 10.01
C LEU A 547 -28.64 -17.26 8.97
N GLN A 548 -28.44 -16.69 7.77
CA GLN A 548 -29.40 -16.76 6.67
C GLN A 548 -29.23 -18.02 5.81
N VAL A 549 -28.13 -18.76 5.98
CA VAL A 549 -27.81 -19.91 5.14
C VAL A 549 -28.94 -20.95 5.10
N PRO A 550 -29.58 -21.34 6.22
CA PRO A 550 -30.74 -22.24 6.18
C PRO A 550 -31.85 -21.75 5.25
N ASP A 551 -32.30 -20.51 5.41
CA ASP A 551 -33.41 -19.91 4.65
C ASP A 551 -33.03 -19.72 3.17
N LEU A 552 -31.79 -19.30 2.91
CA LEU A 552 -31.27 -19.14 1.54
C LEU A 552 -31.15 -20.48 0.82
N CYS A 553 -30.69 -21.53 1.50
CA CYS A 553 -30.65 -22.87 0.94
C CYS A 553 -32.06 -23.34 0.56
N GLN A 554 -33.04 -23.11 1.44
CA GLN A 554 -34.45 -23.44 1.15
C GLN A 554 -35.00 -22.62 -0.03
N LYS A 555 -34.71 -21.31 -0.08
CA LYS A 555 -35.09 -20.41 -1.18
C LYS A 555 -34.57 -20.92 -2.53
N HIS A 556 -33.34 -21.44 -2.56
CA HIS A 556 -32.70 -22.01 -3.75
C HIS A 556 -32.97 -23.51 -3.94
N GLY A 557 -34.02 -24.03 -3.31
CA GLY A 557 -34.56 -25.36 -3.58
C GLY A 557 -33.80 -26.52 -2.94
N LEU A 558 -32.98 -26.28 -1.92
CA LEU A 558 -32.31 -27.34 -1.16
C LEU A 558 -33.13 -27.76 0.07
N GLU A 559 -33.29 -29.06 0.25
CA GLU A 559 -34.00 -29.67 1.38
C GLU A 559 -33.09 -29.86 2.59
N GLU A 560 -33.67 -29.80 3.80
CA GLU A 560 -32.94 -30.12 5.03
C GLU A 560 -32.57 -31.60 5.12
N VAL A 561 -31.31 -31.88 5.46
CA VAL A 561 -30.86 -33.22 5.84
C VAL A 561 -30.53 -33.26 7.33
N ALA A 562 -29.75 -32.29 7.80
CA ALA A 562 -29.38 -32.15 9.20
C ALA A 562 -29.05 -30.69 9.53
N MET A 563 -29.31 -30.29 10.77
CA MET A 563 -28.78 -29.05 11.35
C MET A 563 -28.39 -29.33 12.79
N GLU A 564 -27.10 -29.21 13.07
CA GLU A 564 -26.56 -29.38 14.42
C GLU A 564 -26.05 -28.03 14.94
N VAL A 565 -26.43 -27.72 16.18
CA VAL A 565 -25.89 -26.58 16.92
C VAL A 565 -25.32 -27.11 18.22
N PHE A 566 -24.02 -26.94 18.41
CA PHE A 566 -23.33 -27.43 19.61
C PHE A 566 -22.31 -26.40 20.11
N PRO A 567 -22.03 -26.37 21.41
CA PRO A 567 -21.14 -25.39 21.97
C PRO A 567 -19.68 -25.86 21.90
N SER A 568 -18.75 -24.90 21.76
CA SER A 568 -17.32 -25.19 21.61
C SER A 568 -16.66 -25.83 22.86
N ASP A 569 -17.35 -25.85 23.99
CA ASP A 569 -16.86 -26.32 25.29
C ASP A 569 -17.23 -27.77 25.61
N HIS A 570 -17.86 -28.50 24.68
CA HIS A 570 -18.15 -29.93 24.85
C HIS A 570 -16.92 -30.85 24.70
N TYR A 571 -15.75 -30.27 24.39
CA TYR A 571 -14.56 -31.01 23.97
C TYR A 571 -13.66 -31.42 25.17
N PRO A 572 -13.07 -32.64 25.18
CA PRO A 572 -12.28 -33.12 26.31
C PRO A 572 -10.97 -32.36 26.59
N ASP A 573 -10.31 -31.84 25.53
CA ASP A 573 -9.07 -31.04 25.66
C ASP A 573 -9.39 -29.56 25.78
N PHE A 574 -9.92 -29.20 26.94
CA PHE A 574 -10.41 -27.87 27.25
C PHE A 574 -9.32 -26.77 27.24
N GLN A 575 -8.05 -27.15 27.46
CA GLN A 575 -6.92 -26.21 27.41
C GLN A 575 -6.60 -25.76 25.99
N LYS A 576 -6.68 -26.67 25.01
CA LYS A 576 -6.48 -26.31 23.60
C LYS A 576 -7.62 -25.44 23.04
N VAL A 577 -8.85 -25.67 23.48
CA VAL A 577 -10.02 -24.82 23.15
C VAL A 577 -9.81 -23.38 23.66
N ARG A 578 -9.22 -23.22 24.85
CA ARG A 578 -8.92 -21.90 25.43
C ARG A 578 -7.89 -21.10 24.65
N SER A 579 -6.75 -21.72 24.32
CA SER A 579 -5.68 -20.99 23.63
C SER A 579 -6.13 -20.51 22.25
N GLN A 580 -6.94 -21.29 21.55
CA GLN A 580 -7.37 -20.92 20.21
C GLN A 580 -8.53 -19.92 20.18
N GLY A 581 -9.44 -19.98 21.15
CA GLY A 581 -10.46 -18.94 21.33
C GLY A 581 -9.81 -17.56 21.59
N LYS A 582 -8.72 -17.55 22.35
CA LYS A 582 -7.91 -16.35 22.62
C LYS A 582 -7.32 -15.76 21.34
N ASP A 583 -6.66 -16.58 20.53
CA ASP A 583 -6.05 -16.16 19.27
C ASP A 583 -7.10 -15.63 18.28
N PHE A 584 -8.27 -16.30 18.20
CA PHE A 584 -9.39 -15.86 17.38
C PHE A 584 -9.89 -14.46 17.78
N LEU A 585 -10.21 -14.24 19.06
CA LEU A 585 -10.79 -12.96 19.51
C LEU A 585 -9.80 -11.80 19.32
N SER A 586 -8.53 -12.01 19.66
CA SER A 586 -7.47 -11.00 19.46
C SER A 586 -7.30 -10.65 17.98
N GLY A 587 -7.21 -11.67 17.12
CA GLY A 587 -7.11 -11.49 15.67
C GLY A 587 -8.32 -10.78 15.09
N ALA A 588 -9.53 -11.17 15.50
CA ALA A 588 -10.78 -10.59 15.00
C ALA A 588 -10.96 -9.11 15.39
N CYS A 589 -10.63 -8.74 16.63
CA CYS A 589 -10.64 -7.34 17.06
C CYS A 589 -9.57 -6.50 16.35
N THR A 590 -8.42 -7.10 16.03
CA THR A 590 -7.36 -6.43 15.26
C THR A 590 -7.80 -6.20 13.81
N ALA A 591 -8.34 -7.22 13.15
CA ALA A 591 -8.79 -7.16 11.76
C ALA A 591 -9.97 -6.18 11.56
N MET A 592 -10.83 -6.03 12.57
CA MET A 592 -11.97 -5.11 12.50
C MET A 592 -11.77 -3.78 13.21
N MET A 593 -10.52 -3.42 13.56
CA MET A 593 -10.20 -2.23 14.36
C MET A 593 -10.83 -0.95 13.80
N ALA A 594 -10.73 -0.73 12.49
CA ALA A 594 -11.30 0.45 11.83
C ALA A 594 -12.83 0.54 12.01
N TYR A 595 -13.54 -0.59 11.99
CA TYR A 595 -15.00 -0.64 12.16
C TYR A 595 -15.44 -0.57 13.63
N ILE A 596 -14.59 -1.06 14.54
CA ILE A 596 -14.80 -0.95 15.98
C ILE A 596 -14.66 0.52 16.41
N VAL A 597 -13.64 1.21 15.92
CA VAL A 597 -13.39 2.63 16.20
C VAL A 597 -14.42 3.53 15.51
N GLY A 598 -14.76 3.22 14.25
CA GLY A 598 -15.79 3.94 13.48
C GLY A 598 -15.57 5.45 13.48
N ASP A 599 -16.62 6.22 13.82
CA ASP A 599 -16.60 7.69 13.88
C ASP A 599 -16.00 8.26 15.19
N GLY A 600 -15.45 7.42 16.08
CA GLY A 600 -14.65 7.87 17.23
C GLY A 600 -15.28 7.72 18.62
N ASP A 601 -16.32 6.89 18.78
CA ASP A 601 -16.89 6.59 20.11
C ASP A 601 -15.89 5.87 21.04
N VAL A 602 -14.90 5.19 20.46
CA VAL A 602 -13.88 4.41 21.17
C VAL A 602 -12.55 4.55 20.42
N THR A 603 -11.44 4.79 21.11
CA THR A 603 -10.11 4.92 20.47
C THR A 603 -9.46 3.56 20.22
N GLU A 604 -8.60 3.47 19.20
CA GLU A 604 -7.81 2.26 18.92
C GLU A 604 -6.98 1.82 20.14
N GLU A 605 -6.41 2.78 20.86
CA GLU A 605 -5.63 2.51 22.09
C GLU A 605 -6.50 1.90 23.19
N HIS A 606 -7.74 2.37 23.33
CA HIS A 606 -8.70 1.80 24.27
C HIS A 606 -9.11 0.37 23.86
N VAL A 607 -9.35 0.12 22.57
CA VAL A 607 -9.65 -1.23 22.08
C VAL A 607 -8.47 -2.18 22.33
N LYS A 608 -7.23 -1.74 22.08
CA LYS A 608 -6.02 -2.52 22.36
C LYS A 608 -5.87 -2.83 23.86
N ASP A 609 -6.18 -1.87 24.73
CA ASP A 609 -6.16 -2.09 26.19
C ASP A 609 -7.24 -3.10 26.64
N VAL A 610 -8.45 -3.02 26.08
CA VAL A 610 -9.54 -3.98 26.35
C VAL A 610 -9.18 -5.38 25.84
N VAL A 611 -8.61 -5.51 24.64
CA VAL A 611 -8.13 -6.79 24.10
C VAL A 611 -7.05 -7.37 25.01
N LYS A 612 -6.06 -6.56 25.43
CA LYS A 612 -5.01 -6.99 26.36
C LYS A 612 -5.59 -7.50 27.68
N LYS A 613 -6.52 -6.77 28.30
CA LYS A 613 -7.20 -7.19 29.53
C LYS A 613 -8.02 -8.47 29.33
N SER A 614 -8.64 -8.63 28.16
CA SER A 614 -9.31 -9.89 27.81
C SER A 614 -8.32 -11.06 27.72
N MET A 615 -7.10 -10.85 27.22
CA MET A 615 -6.07 -11.90 27.20
C MET A 615 -5.68 -12.31 28.62
N GLU A 616 -5.51 -11.35 29.53
CA GLU A 616 -5.21 -11.60 30.95
C GLU A 616 -6.36 -12.36 31.65
N GLU A 617 -7.61 -12.01 31.36
CA GLU A 617 -8.80 -12.75 31.82
C GLU A 617 -8.80 -14.21 31.35
N LEU A 618 -8.52 -14.44 30.06
CA LEU A 618 -8.47 -15.78 29.46
C LEU A 618 -7.34 -16.64 30.04
N ASP A 619 -6.16 -16.03 30.26
CA ASP A 619 -5.02 -16.68 30.91
C ASP A 619 -5.32 -17.02 32.39
N GLY A 620 -6.14 -16.21 33.05
CA GLY A 620 -6.56 -16.37 34.45
C GLY A 620 -7.62 -17.45 34.71
N GLY A 621 -8.03 -18.22 33.70
CA GLY A 621 -9.00 -19.29 33.89
C GLY A 621 -10.39 -19.04 33.28
N LEU A 622 -10.57 -17.98 32.49
CA LEU A 622 -11.80 -17.79 31.68
C LEU A 622 -11.66 -18.42 30.29
N TYR A 623 -12.78 -18.63 29.60
CA TYR A 623 -12.77 -19.15 28.23
C TYR A 623 -13.89 -18.53 27.39
N LEU A 624 -13.67 -18.55 26.07
CA LEU A 624 -14.65 -18.16 25.07
C LEU A 624 -15.49 -19.36 24.67
N ARG A 625 -16.81 -19.21 24.73
CA ARG A 625 -17.76 -20.23 24.26
C ARG A 625 -18.33 -19.76 22.92
N SER A 626 -18.24 -20.60 21.91
CA SER A 626 -18.87 -20.36 20.60
C SER A 626 -19.97 -21.37 20.34
N GLU A 627 -21.11 -20.91 19.81
CA GLU A 627 -22.12 -21.79 19.21
C GLU A 627 -21.64 -22.14 17.81
N MET A 628 -21.35 -23.42 17.56
CA MET A 628 -20.96 -23.93 16.25
C MET A 628 -22.22 -24.44 15.55
N GLN A 629 -22.37 -24.09 14.28
CA GLN A 629 -23.49 -24.53 13.46
C GLN A 629 -22.98 -25.34 12.27
N PHE A 630 -23.49 -26.56 12.14
CA PHE A 630 -23.26 -27.45 11.00
C PHE A 630 -24.58 -27.65 10.27
N VAL A 631 -24.68 -27.20 9.03
CA VAL A 631 -25.89 -27.30 8.20
C VAL A 631 -25.63 -28.27 7.05
N VAL A 632 -26.50 -29.27 6.87
CA VAL A 632 -26.46 -30.19 5.74
C VAL A 632 -27.77 -30.08 4.95
N ARG A 633 -27.65 -29.81 3.65
CA ARG A 633 -28.76 -29.69 2.71
C ARG A 633 -28.56 -30.61 1.51
N LYS A 634 -29.63 -30.97 0.82
CA LYS A 634 -29.55 -31.75 -0.44
C LYS A 634 -30.47 -31.19 -1.51
N LYS A 635 -30.20 -31.47 -2.79
CA LYS A 635 -31.22 -31.30 -3.83
C LYS A 635 -32.33 -32.34 -3.67
N PRO A 636 -33.59 -31.99 -3.94
CA PRO A 636 -34.67 -32.95 -4.06
C PRO A 636 -34.30 -34.01 -5.09
N VAL A 637 -34.66 -35.27 -4.81
CA VAL A 637 -34.59 -36.31 -5.84
C VAL A 637 -35.71 -36.00 -6.83
N GLU A 638 -35.38 -35.76 -8.10
CA GLU A 638 -36.40 -35.70 -9.14
C GLU A 638 -37.11 -37.07 -9.19
N THR A 639 -38.32 -37.12 -8.66
CA THR A 639 -39.24 -38.23 -8.92
C THR A 639 -39.68 -38.11 -10.38
N ASN A 640 -39.01 -38.84 -11.28
CA ASN A 640 -39.56 -39.14 -12.60
C ASN A 640 -40.82 -39.98 -12.49
#